data_AF-A0A5Q5BG31-F1
#
_entry.id   AF-A0A5Q5BG31-F1
#
_cell.length_a   1.000
_cell.length_b   1.000
_cell.length_c   1.000
_cell.angle_alpha   90.00
_cell.angle_beta   90.00
_cell.angle_gamma   90.00
#
_symmetry.space_group_name_H-M   'P 1'
#
loop_
_entity.id
_entity.type
_entity.pdbx_description
1 polymer ?
#
loop_
_entity_poly.entity_id
_entity_poly.type
_entity_poly.pdbx_seq_one_letter_code
_entity_poly.pdbx_strand_id
1 'polypeptide(L)'
;MKVSSAPTHRSDHEQCRCATASTPVLVGYLRSVRRIAGVGESAPGTRRAPHQGRRGHQGRKVRTAGRDSRGGSREGHRRRRARRCSHHQDRTQREEGVPWPFGVHLRILRPFGDPACSGGRGRHHGRLRQGDPHGDRAAQGARQPGEARHDQVDGLTVPVTDEQTRMTRTRPPQSPRRVFRDRREAGRVLADLLTAYRGRDDVIVLGLARGGVPVAWEVAAALGAPLDAFIVRKLGAPGHEEFAMGALATGGRVVVNDDIVRALRVSPQQLRDIAEREGHELFRREAAYRAGRPPLDVSGKTVVLVDDGLATGASMMAAIQALRDAGPAEIVVAVPAAPESTCHEILGVADDLVCASMPTPFVAVGESYWDFRQVSDEEVREHLATPTTGSAATPAPAALTPTAIVGGCAVDAPGGVPPLDALEAIVGDARVVLIGEGSHGTHEFYAARAAITRWLIEQKGFCAVAAEADWPDAYRVNRYVRGEGEDTTADAALRGFQRFPAWMWRNVVVRDFAEWLQAHNRQRRSLGQRQTGFYGLDLYSLHRSMEEVISYLDGVDPRAADRARRRYACFDHATADDGQAYGYAAAFGAGLSCEREAVDQLIDMHHSAIDYLHHDGLVAEDELFYAQQNAQTVRDAEVYYRAMFSGRVTSWNLRDEHMARTLESLLTHLDRHPGAGPARIVLWAHNSHVGDARATEVSSDGQLTLGQLARQRFGDDCRLIGLTTYTGTVTAASEWGGVAERKVVRPALNGSVEELFHETDRPEFVISALIDRAAEEPLSTVRLGRAIGVIYLPATERQSHYYHVRPADQYDAIIHIDRTRALEPLEVTSEWVAGETPETYPSGL
;
A
#
# COMPACT_ATOMS: atom_id res chain seq x y z
N MET A 1 -23.71 -58.15 30.09
CA MET A 1 -25.15 -57.91 30.34
C MET A 1 -25.74 -57.45 29.01
N LYS A 2 -26.61 -58.22 28.32
CA LYS A 2 -28.08 -58.28 28.45
C LYS A 2 -28.76 -56.88 28.39
N VAL A 3 -29.77 -56.61 27.53
CA VAL A 3 -30.38 -57.42 26.43
C VAL A 3 -31.28 -56.53 25.52
N SER A 4 -31.46 -56.93 24.24
CA SER A 4 -32.53 -56.54 23.28
C SER A 4 -32.64 -55.07 22.76
N SER A 5 -33.14 -54.80 21.55
CA SER A 5 -33.76 -55.69 20.52
C SER A 5 -33.59 -55.18 19.08
N ALA A 6 -33.43 -56.10 18.12
CA ALA A 6 -33.59 -55.91 16.66
C ALA A 6 -34.98 -56.40 16.18
N PRO A 7 -35.36 -56.14 14.91
CA PRO A 7 -35.30 -57.19 13.85
C PRO A 7 -34.71 -56.65 12.51
N THR A 8 -33.85 -57.34 11.72
CA THR A 8 -34.01 -58.54 10.84
C THR A 8 -35.07 -58.40 9.72
N HIS A 9 -34.91 -58.80 8.44
CA HIS A 9 -33.86 -59.58 7.72
C HIS A 9 -34.05 -59.56 6.17
N ARG A 10 -33.02 -59.94 5.39
CA ARG A 10 -33.00 -60.44 3.96
C ARG A 10 -33.28 -59.41 2.84
N SER A 11 -32.59 -59.31 1.69
CA SER A 11 -31.80 -60.22 0.80
C SER A 11 -32.59 -60.96 -0.28
N ASP A 12 -32.37 -60.60 -1.56
CA ASP A 12 -32.26 -61.39 -2.82
C ASP A 12 -32.24 -60.38 -4.00
N HIS A 13 -31.33 -60.35 -5.00
CA HIS A 13 -30.91 -61.29 -6.06
C HIS A 13 -31.75 -61.28 -7.37
N GLU A 14 -31.29 -60.52 -8.39
CA GLU A 14 -31.46 -60.70 -9.87
C GLU A 14 -30.61 -59.60 -10.56
N GLN A 15 -29.66 -59.78 -11.49
CA GLN A 15 -29.41 -60.59 -12.71
C GLN A 15 -30.13 -60.18 -14.01
N CYS A 16 -29.43 -59.40 -14.87
CA CYS A 16 -29.19 -59.65 -16.31
C CYS A 16 -28.27 -58.56 -16.93
N ARG A 17 -27.09 -58.89 -17.48
CA ARG A 17 -26.78 -59.29 -18.88
C ARG A 17 -27.07 -58.17 -19.92
N CYS A 18 -26.04 -57.46 -20.40
CA CYS A 18 -25.16 -57.77 -21.54
C CYS A 18 -25.74 -57.42 -22.93
N ALA A 19 -25.12 -56.48 -23.65
CA ALA A 19 -24.37 -56.72 -24.91
C ALA A 19 -24.08 -55.42 -25.72
N THR A 20 -22.87 -55.31 -26.28
CA THR A 20 -22.46 -54.78 -27.62
C THR A 20 -23.19 -53.55 -28.24
N ALA A 21 -22.57 -52.60 -28.96
CA ALA A 21 -21.44 -52.75 -29.88
C ALA A 21 -20.76 -51.42 -30.29
N SER A 22 -19.45 -51.51 -30.56
CA SER A 22 -18.75 -51.01 -31.76
C SER A 22 -18.64 -49.51 -32.13
N THR A 23 -17.38 -49.12 -32.31
CA THR A 23 -16.84 -47.98 -33.08
C THR A 23 -17.29 -48.01 -34.56
N PRO A 24 -17.11 -46.89 -35.30
CA PRO A 24 -16.02 -46.95 -36.28
C PRO A 24 -15.13 -45.68 -36.37
N VAL A 25 -13.92 -45.93 -36.87
CA VAL A 25 -12.88 -44.95 -37.24
C VAL A 25 -13.18 -44.35 -38.62
N LEU A 26 -12.74 -43.10 -38.88
CA LEU A 26 -12.28 -42.73 -40.22
C LEU A 26 -11.06 -41.80 -40.17
N VAL A 27 -10.17 -41.95 -41.15
CA VAL A 27 -8.82 -41.35 -41.21
C VAL A 27 -8.73 -40.35 -42.36
N GLY A 28 -8.24 -39.15 -42.05
CA GLY A 28 -7.29 -38.34 -42.83
C GLY A 28 -7.64 -37.81 -44.23
N TYR A 29 -7.25 -36.55 -44.50
CA TYR A 29 -6.27 -36.26 -45.56
C TYR A 29 -5.57 -34.89 -45.37
N LEU A 30 -4.35 -34.78 -45.89
CA LEU A 30 -3.49 -33.58 -45.88
C LEU A 30 -3.54 -32.83 -47.24
N ARG A 31 -2.89 -31.64 -47.30
CA ARG A 31 -2.52 -30.82 -48.50
C ARG A 31 -3.61 -29.86 -49.03
N SER A 32 -3.32 -28.67 -49.57
CA SER A 32 -2.06 -27.89 -49.68
C SER A 32 -2.27 -26.47 -50.27
N VAL A 33 -1.35 -25.54 -49.92
CA VAL A 33 -0.72 -24.50 -50.79
C VAL A 33 -1.51 -23.24 -51.27
N ARG A 34 -1.02 -22.08 -50.77
CA ARG A 34 -0.70 -20.76 -51.40
C ARG A 34 -1.36 -20.32 -52.73
N ARG A 35 -1.85 -19.06 -52.77
CA ARG A 35 -1.33 -17.85 -53.49
C ARG A 35 -2.38 -16.71 -53.41
N ILE A 36 -2.07 -15.49 -52.95
CA ILE A 36 -1.33 -14.35 -53.57
C ILE A 36 -2.12 -13.59 -54.66
N ALA A 37 -2.33 -12.28 -54.40
CA ALA A 37 -2.72 -11.16 -55.30
C ALA A 37 -4.07 -11.26 -56.05
N GLY A 38 -4.89 -10.22 -56.21
CA GLY A 38 -4.74 -8.78 -56.02
C GLY A 38 -5.66 -8.04 -57.01
N VAL A 39 -6.01 -6.77 -56.73
CA VAL A 39 -6.70 -5.82 -57.64
C VAL A 39 -8.15 -6.20 -58.05
N GLY A 40 -9.15 -5.31 -58.10
CA GLY A 40 -9.23 -3.89 -57.74
C GLY A 40 -10.51 -3.24 -58.28
N GLU A 41 -10.90 -2.12 -57.66
CA GLU A 41 -11.73 -1.02 -58.19
C GLU A 41 -13.24 -1.15 -58.50
N SER A 42 -13.89 0.03 -58.38
CA SER A 42 -15.11 0.52 -59.06
C SER A 42 -16.51 0.09 -58.56
N ALA A 43 -17.09 0.99 -57.76
CA ALA A 43 -18.52 1.35 -57.81
C ALA A 43 -18.81 2.13 -59.14
N PRO A 44 -20.06 2.49 -59.57
CA PRO A 44 -21.18 3.01 -58.75
C PRO A 44 -22.62 2.66 -59.23
N GLY A 45 -23.67 3.31 -58.66
CA GLY A 45 -24.83 3.71 -59.50
C GLY A 45 -26.30 3.36 -59.12
N THR A 46 -26.77 3.79 -57.94
CA THR A 46 -28.10 4.45 -57.74
C THR A 46 -29.44 4.01 -58.41
N ARG A 47 -30.47 3.86 -57.55
CA ARG A 47 -31.93 4.22 -57.71
C ARG A 47 -32.87 3.33 -58.57
N ARG A 48 -33.93 2.79 -57.91
CA ARG A 48 -35.32 3.35 -57.93
C ARG A 48 -36.28 2.60 -56.97
N ALA A 49 -37.29 3.34 -56.48
CA ALA A 49 -38.47 2.87 -55.71
C ALA A 49 -39.68 2.71 -56.70
N PRO A 50 -40.98 2.66 -56.31
CA PRO A 50 -41.64 2.63 -54.98
C PRO A 50 -42.85 1.65 -54.87
N HIS A 51 -43.59 1.65 -53.74
CA HIS A 51 -45.04 1.34 -53.78
C HIS A 51 -45.91 2.07 -52.72
N GLN A 52 -46.89 2.79 -53.26
CA GLN A 52 -48.22 3.25 -52.78
C GLN A 52 -48.66 3.12 -51.30
N GLY A 53 -49.34 4.16 -50.81
CA GLY A 53 -50.27 4.10 -49.67
C GLY A 53 -51.73 4.40 -50.07
N ARG A 54 -52.69 4.12 -49.17
CA ARG A 54 -54.11 4.49 -49.33
C ARG A 54 -54.80 4.89 -48.02
N ARG A 55 -55.81 5.76 -48.19
CA ARG A 55 -56.55 6.61 -47.23
C ARG A 55 -57.59 5.90 -46.35
N GLY A 56 -57.96 6.58 -45.25
CA GLY A 56 -59.30 6.57 -44.61
C GLY A 56 -59.19 7.10 -43.16
N HIS A 57 -60.07 7.90 -42.55
CA HIS A 57 -61.31 8.59 -42.90
C HIS A 57 -61.59 9.59 -41.74
N GLN A 58 -62.46 10.59 -42.00
CA GLN A 58 -63.37 11.37 -41.12
C GLN A 58 -63.38 11.14 -39.58
N GLY A 59 -63.73 12.10 -38.70
CA GLY A 59 -64.17 13.49 -38.89
C GLY A 59 -65.40 13.88 -38.02
N ARG A 60 -65.25 14.91 -37.16
CA ARG A 60 -66.29 15.78 -36.50
C ARG A 60 -67.08 15.31 -35.25
N LYS A 61 -67.00 16.15 -34.19
CA LYS A 61 -68.06 16.95 -33.49
C LYS A 61 -68.35 16.74 -31.96
N VAL A 62 -68.21 17.87 -31.23
CA VAL A 62 -69.16 18.50 -30.26
C VAL A 62 -69.11 18.21 -28.73
N ARG A 63 -68.87 19.30 -27.96
CA ARG A 63 -69.39 19.79 -26.63
C ARG A 63 -69.90 18.74 -25.60
N THR A 64 -69.62 18.76 -24.29
CA THR A 64 -69.84 19.82 -23.23
C THR A 64 -69.03 19.50 -21.93
N ALA A 65 -69.23 20.13 -20.75
CA ALA A 65 -69.09 21.54 -20.33
C ALA A 65 -69.33 21.74 -18.80
N GLY A 66 -68.46 22.47 -18.08
CA GLY A 66 -68.58 22.84 -16.64
C GLY A 66 -67.18 23.11 -16.03
N ARG A 67 -66.85 24.33 -15.54
CA ARG A 67 -67.26 25.03 -14.29
C ARG A 67 -66.68 24.39 -13.02
N ASP A 68 -66.14 25.10 -12.02
CA ASP A 68 -65.93 26.54 -11.78
C ASP A 68 -64.75 26.70 -10.77
N SER A 69 -63.82 27.68 -10.85
CA SER A 69 -63.83 29.04 -10.24
C SER A 69 -63.71 29.03 -8.67
N ARG A 70 -62.94 29.84 -7.92
CA ARG A 70 -62.19 31.13 -8.00
C ARG A 70 -61.02 31.11 -6.96
N GLY A 71 -60.07 32.06 -6.85
CA GLY A 71 -59.72 33.24 -7.65
C GLY A 71 -58.84 34.26 -6.88
N GLY A 72 -58.26 35.24 -7.60
CA GLY A 72 -57.86 36.59 -7.13
C GLY A 72 -56.43 36.76 -6.55
N SER A 73 -55.70 37.86 -6.76
CA SER A 73 -55.91 39.03 -7.63
C SER A 73 -54.61 39.82 -7.92
N ARG A 74 -54.34 40.05 -9.22
CA ARG A 74 -53.95 41.30 -9.92
C ARG A 74 -53.14 42.41 -9.22
N GLU A 75 -52.00 42.76 -9.85
CA GLU A 75 -51.64 44.07 -10.43
C GLU A 75 -50.40 43.86 -11.35
N GLY A 76 -49.99 44.68 -12.32
CA GLY A 76 -50.55 45.89 -12.95
C GLY A 76 -49.55 46.38 -14.03
N HIS A 77 -49.92 46.35 -15.33
CA HIS A 77 -48.99 46.56 -16.46
C HIS A 77 -48.53 48.02 -16.69
N ARG A 78 -47.29 48.19 -17.21
CA ARG A 78 -47.02 49.00 -18.43
C ARG A 78 -45.83 48.45 -19.24
N ARG A 79 -45.85 48.64 -20.57
CA ARG A 79 -44.98 47.97 -21.58
C ARG A 79 -44.36 48.98 -22.57
N ARG A 80 -43.37 48.46 -23.34
CA ARG A 80 -42.85 48.85 -24.69
C ARG A 80 -41.50 49.60 -24.65
N ARG A 81 -40.49 49.34 -25.50
CA ARG A 81 -40.33 48.56 -26.77
C ARG A 81 -39.03 47.70 -26.69
N ALA A 82 -38.85 46.46 -27.19
CA ALA A 82 -38.88 45.92 -28.58
C ALA A 82 -37.83 46.57 -29.51
N ARG A 83 -36.92 45.89 -30.27
CA ARG A 83 -36.70 44.49 -30.79
C ARG A 83 -35.16 44.21 -30.85
N ARG A 84 -34.53 43.04 -31.12
CA ARG A 84 -34.76 41.82 -31.96
C ARG A 84 -34.04 40.60 -31.28
N CYS A 85 -34.58 39.37 -31.26
CA CYS A 85 -34.38 38.22 -32.20
C CYS A 85 -32.91 37.78 -32.45
N SER A 86 -32.52 36.49 -32.48
CA SER A 86 -33.19 35.19 -32.17
C SER A 86 -32.28 33.96 -32.42
N HIS A 87 -32.62 32.80 -31.82
CA HIS A 87 -32.27 31.39 -32.16
C HIS A 87 -31.19 30.61 -31.35
N HIS A 88 -31.70 29.66 -30.56
CA HIS A 88 -31.59 28.19 -30.67
C HIS A 88 -30.24 27.46 -30.92
N GLN A 89 -30.10 26.35 -30.17
CA GLN A 89 -29.16 25.22 -30.33
C GLN A 89 -27.67 25.59 -30.03
N ASP A 90 -26.85 24.70 -29.47
CA ASP A 90 -27.00 23.24 -29.37
C ASP A 90 -26.43 22.64 -28.07
N ARG A 91 -26.85 21.41 -27.74
CA ARG A 91 -26.24 20.60 -26.68
C ARG A 91 -24.92 20.03 -27.21
N THR A 92 -23.78 20.48 -26.68
CA THR A 92 -22.49 19.80 -26.91
C THR A 92 -21.83 19.48 -25.57
N GLN A 93 -21.50 18.21 -25.38
CA GLN A 93 -20.70 17.76 -24.25
C GLN A 93 -19.32 18.40 -24.33
N ARG A 94 -18.78 18.83 -23.20
CA ARG A 94 -17.35 19.00 -23.02
C ARG A 94 -16.91 17.99 -21.97
N GLU A 95 -16.10 17.04 -22.40
CA GLU A 95 -15.31 16.19 -21.54
C GLU A 95 -14.16 17.04 -21.00
N GLU A 96 -14.07 17.20 -19.68
CA GLU A 96 -12.89 17.76 -19.02
C GLU A 96 -12.24 16.62 -18.22
N GLY A 97 -11.02 16.25 -18.62
CA GLY A 97 -10.30 15.12 -18.03
C GLY A 97 -9.50 15.53 -16.80
N VAL A 98 -9.74 14.84 -15.68
CA VAL A 98 -9.02 14.99 -14.41
C VAL A 98 -8.09 13.78 -14.23
N PRO A 99 -6.84 13.93 -13.75
CA PRO A 99 -5.94 12.81 -13.48
C PRO A 99 -6.22 12.15 -12.12
N TRP A 100 -6.09 10.82 -12.09
CA TRP A 100 -6.57 9.94 -11.02
C TRP A 100 -5.53 9.67 -9.92
N PRO A 101 -5.89 9.69 -8.62
CA PRO A 101 -5.24 8.86 -7.61
C PRO A 101 -5.77 7.43 -7.72
N PHE A 102 -4.87 6.43 -7.73
CA PHE A 102 -5.11 5.02 -8.14
C PHE A 102 -5.34 4.85 -9.65
N GLY A 103 -4.35 4.27 -10.33
CA GLY A 103 -4.31 4.20 -11.79
C GLY A 103 -4.89 2.92 -12.38
N VAL A 104 -5.73 3.08 -13.41
CA VAL A 104 -6.05 2.04 -14.40
C VAL A 104 -5.37 2.42 -15.71
N HIS A 105 -4.69 1.48 -16.37
CA HIS A 105 -3.95 1.77 -17.61
C HIS A 105 -4.86 2.05 -18.81
N LEU A 106 -4.58 3.14 -19.53
CA LEU A 106 -5.05 3.34 -20.91
C LEU A 106 -3.85 3.56 -21.85
N ARG A 107 -3.70 2.69 -22.87
CA ARG A 107 -2.66 2.81 -23.90
C ARG A 107 -2.97 3.97 -24.85
N ILE A 108 -2.00 4.86 -25.05
CA ILE A 108 -2.00 5.80 -26.20
C ILE A 108 -0.86 5.42 -27.15
N LEU A 109 -1.23 5.02 -28.36
CA LEU A 109 -0.31 4.81 -29.48
C LEU A 109 0.25 6.15 -29.96
N ARG A 110 1.55 6.23 -30.26
CA ARG A 110 2.11 7.29 -31.11
C ARG A 110 2.88 6.68 -32.30
N PRO A 111 2.76 7.27 -33.51
CA PRO A 111 3.39 6.76 -34.72
C PRO A 111 4.84 7.25 -34.89
N PHE A 112 5.60 6.51 -35.72
CA PHE A 112 6.92 6.87 -36.21
C PHE A 112 6.89 8.08 -37.17
N GLY A 113 8.02 8.81 -37.24
CA GLY A 113 8.30 9.79 -38.29
C GLY A 113 9.63 10.53 -38.08
N ASP A 114 10.68 10.11 -38.80
CA ASP A 114 11.94 10.85 -38.93
C ASP A 114 11.72 12.22 -39.60
N PRO A 115 12.69 13.16 -39.49
CA PRO A 115 13.59 13.29 -40.63
C PRO A 115 15.07 13.45 -40.29
N ALA A 116 15.93 12.89 -41.15
CA ALA A 116 17.36 13.09 -41.14
C ALA A 116 17.78 14.53 -41.52
N CYS A 117 18.98 14.97 -41.11
CA CYS A 117 19.72 15.97 -41.88
C CYS A 117 21.25 15.85 -41.72
N SER A 118 21.97 16.29 -42.75
CA SER A 118 23.37 15.99 -43.04
C SER A 118 24.36 17.06 -42.55
N GLY A 119 25.62 16.64 -42.33
CA GLY A 119 26.67 17.43 -41.68
C GLY A 119 27.28 18.60 -42.46
N GLY A 120 28.20 19.33 -41.78
CA GLY A 120 28.90 20.49 -42.34
C GLY A 120 30.02 21.08 -41.47
N ARG A 121 31.25 20.57 -41.65
CA ARG A 121 32.60 21.19 -41.48
C ARG A 121 32.76 22.54 -40.73
N GLY A 122 33.76 22.67 -39.83
CA GLY A 122 34.04 23.99 -39.21
C GLY A 122 35.34 24.29 -38.42
N ARG A 123 36.48 23.62 -38.64
CA ARG A 123 37.90 24.07 -38.40
C ARG A 123 38.29 25.06 -37.23
N HIS A 124 39.33 24.63 -36.50
CA HIS A 124 40.65 25.30 -36.26
C HIS A 124 41.09 25.82 -34.87
N HIS A 125 42.32 25.38 -34.51
CA HIS A 125 43.34 25.93 -33.58
C HIS A 125 43.01 26.17 -32.08
N GLY A 126 43.89 25.87 -31.10
CA GLY A 126 45.15 25.11 -31.11
C GLY A 126 46.19 25.57 -30.07
N ARG A 127 47.00 24.62 -29.54
CA ARG A 127 48.25 24.79 -28.73
C ARG A 127 48.09 25.35 -27.29
N LEU A 128 49.00 25.10 -26.31
CA LEU A 128 49.92 23.97 -25.97
C LEU A 128 50.67 24.34 -24.65
N ARG A 129 51.33 23.35 -23.99
CA ARG A 129 52.36 23.46 -22.91
C ARG A 129 51.86 23.81 -21.49
N GLN A 130 52.52 23.47 -20.37
CA GLN A 130 53.51 22.45 -19.90
C GLN A 130 54.16 23.05 -18.62
N GLY A 131 54.40 22.31 -17.54
CA GLY A 131 55.22 22.80 -16.41
C GLY A 131 55.02 22.13 -15.04
N ASP A 132 55.85 21.12 -14.75
CA ASP A 132 56.08 20.43 -13.46
C ASP A 132 57.23 21.14 -12.65
N PRO A 133 57.72 20.64 -11.47
CA PRO A 133 57.06 20.25 -10.21
C PRO A 133 57.91 20.63 -8.93
N HIS A 134 57.81 19.85 -7.84
CA HIS A 134 58.60 19.83 -6.56
C HIS A 134 58.21 20.85 -5.46
N GLY A 135 58.32 20.56 -4.14
CA GLY A 135 58.60 19.28 -3.46
C GLY A 135 58.90 19.40 -1.94
N ASP A 136 58.66 18.29 -1.20
CA ASP A 136 59.29 17.82 0.06
C ASP A 136 59.25 18.56 1.44
N ARG A 137 58.85 17.78 2.47
CA ARG A 137 59.29 17.74 3.91
C ARG A 137 58.91 18.86 4.90
N ALA A 138 58.93 18.67 6.24
CA ALA A 138 58.67 17.50 7.13
C ALA A 138 58.72 17.92 8.63
N ALA A 139 57.98 17.20 9.48
CA ALA A 139 58.32 16.81 10.87
C ALA A 139 58.28 17.80 12.09
N GLN A 140 57.59 17.31 13.14
CA GLN A 140 57.93 17.35 14.60
C GLN A 140 57.73 18.61 15.48
N GLY A 141 57.30 18.35 16.73
CA GLY A 141 57.61 19.19 17.91
C GLY A 141 56.45 19.46 18.85
N ALA A 142 56.55 19.09 20.13
CA ALA A 142 55.51 19.31 21.17
C ALA A 142 56.09 20.00 22.41
N ARG A 143 55.25 20.78 23.15
CA ARG A 143 55.09 20.84 24.63
C ARG A 143 54.47 22.16 25.16
N GLN A 144 53.74 22.03 26.27
CA GLN A 144 53.26 23.07 27.23
C GLN A 144 54.45 23.65 28.07
N PRO A 145 54.31 24.58 29.07
CA PRO A 145 53.12 25.04 29.83
C PRO A 145 53.08 26.55 30.23
N GLY A 146 52.14 26.96 31.11
CA GLY A 146 52.25 28.20 31.93
C GLY A 146 50.94 28.81 32.45
N GLU A 147 50.81 28.99 33.76
CA GLU A 147 49.62 29.49 34.49
C GLU A 147 49.52 31.02 34.59
N ALA A 148 48.30 31.57 34.76
CA ALA A 148 47.97 32.62 35.77
C ALA A 148 46.44 32.85 35.88
N ARG A 149 45.94 33.20 37.07
CA ARG A 149 44.52 33.46 37.38
C ARG A 149 44.17 34.96 37.41
N HIS A 150 42.89 35.31 37.17
CA HIS A 150 42.18 36.42 37.85
C HIS A 150 40.65 36.20 37.80
N ASP A 151 39.92 36.85 38.72
CA ASP A 151 38.53 36.55 39.12
C ASP A 151 37.42 37.31 38.36
N GLN A 152 36.17 36.82 38.51
CA GLN A 152 34.85 37.51 38.34
C GLN A 152 34.49 37.96 36.90
N VAL A 153 33.29 37.76 36.34
CA VAL A 153 31.90 37.71 36.87
C VAL A 153 31.05 36.76 35.99
N ASP A 154 30.08 36.04 36.57
CA ASP A 154 29.16 35.17 35.82
C ASP A 154 28.18 35.95 34.91
N GLY A 155 28.29 35.71 33.61
CA GLY A 155 27.27 36.06 32.61
C GLY A 155 26.88 34.80 31.83
N LEU A 156 25.61 34.39 31.91
CA LEU A 156 25.13 33.14 31.31
C LEU A 156 24.91 33.28 29.79
N THR A 157 25.97 33.16 28.99
CA THR A 157 25.86 32.99 27.54
C THR A 157 25.72 31.52 27.18
N VAL A 158 24.53 31.13 26.74
CA VAL A 158 24.29 29.81 26.14
C VAL A 158 25.00 29.77 24.77
N PRO A 159 25.90 28.80 24.50
CA PRO A 159 26.55 28.70 23.21
C PRO A 159 25.59 28.12 22.17
N VAL A 160 25.29 28.91 21.14
CA VAL A 160 24.68 28.41 19.90
C VAL A 160 25.72 27.53 19.20
N THR A 161 25.49 26.22 19.15
CA THR A 161 26.34 25.29 18.38
C THR A 161 26.02 25.40 16.89
N ASP A 162 26.99 25.89 16.13
CA ASP A 162 26.94 26.01 14.67
C ASP A 162 26.98 24.62 14.00
N GLU A 163 25.79 24.05 13.73
CA GLU A 163 25.62 22.75 13.06
C GLU A 163 24.85 22.86 11.73
N GLN A 164 24.84 24.02 11.07
CA GLN A 164 24.14 24.21 9.79
C GLN A 164 25.04 24.22 8.54
N THR A 165 26.37 24.14 8.68
CA THR A 165 27.29 24.21 7.52
C THR A 165 27.99 22.86 7.22
N ARG A 166 27.23 21.77 7.01
CA ARG A 166 27.81 20.53 6.43
C ARG A 166 26.88 19.62 5.59
N MET A 167 25.85 20.15 4.94
CA MET A 167 25.01 19.40 3.99
C MET A 167 25.55 19.38 2.53
N THR A 168 26.79 18.92 2.35
CA THR A 168 27.32 18.48 1.04
C THR A 168 28.19 17.23 1.20
N ARG A 169 27.60 16.15 1.73
CA ARG A 169 28.10 14.79 1.50
C ARG A 169 27.14 14.05 0.59
N THR A 170 27.68 13.49 -0.49
CA THR A 170 26.99 12.58 -1.41
C THR A 170 26.28 11.47 -0.63
N ARG A 171 25.03 11.17 -1.03
CA ARG A 171 24.25 10.03 -0.51
C ARG A 171 25.14 8.77 -0.48
N PRO A 172 25.16 7.99 0.61
CA PRO A 172 25.56 6.60 0.48
C PRO A 172 24.60 5.93 -0.53
N PRO A 173 25.06 4.98 -1.37
CA PRO A 173 24.16 4.25 -2.23
C PRO A 173 23.08 3.58 -1.36
N GLN A 174 21.82 3.75 -1.74
CA GLN A 174 20.70 3.11 -1.04
C GLN A 174 20.93 1.60 -1.04
N SER A 175 21.11 1.01 0.13
CA SER A 175 21.13 -0.44 0.30
C SER A 175 19.76 -0.98 -0.10
N PRO A 176 19.64 -1.75 -1.20
CA PRO A 176 18.35 -2.30 -1.58
C PRO A 176 17.95 -3.39 -0.56
N ARG A 177 16.65 -3.52 -0.29
CA ARG A 177 16.14 -4.09 0.97
C ARG A 177 15.67 -5.53 0.82
N ARG A 178 16.06 -6.34 1.79
CA ARG A 178 16.14 -7.79 1.69
C ARG A 178 14.91 -8.48 2.28
N VAL A 179 14.12 -9.08 1.38
CA VAL A 179 12.80 -9.68 1.62
C VAL A 179 12.90 -10.99 2.40
N PHE A 180 13.88 -11.83 2.05
CA PHE A 180 14.16 -13.14 2.62
C PHE A 180 15.42 -13.09 3.48
N ARG A 181 15.52 -13.97 4.46
CA ARG A 181 16.70 -14.19 5.29
C ARG A 181 17.83 -14.83 4.50
N ASP A 182 17.51 -15.88 3.74
CA ASP A 182 18.43 -16.69 2.96
C ASP A 182 17.65 -17.45 1.86
N ARG A 183 18.36 -18.21 1.01
CA ARG A 183 17.73 -19.05 -0.04
C ARG A 183 16.80 -20.14 0.49
N ARG A 184 16.97 -20.53 1.75
CA ARG A 184 16.20 -21.61 2.37
C ARG A 184 14.81 -21.14 2.77
N GLU A 185 14.73 -19.98 3.42
CA GLU A 185 13.46 -19.31 3.72
C GLU A 185 12.69 -19.00 2.44
N ALA A 186 13.37 -18.46 1.43
CA ALA A 186 12.79 -18.20 0.12
C ALA A 186 12.22 -19.46 -0.57
N GLY A 187 12.95 -20.59 -0.50
CA GLY A 187 12.47 -21.87 -1.04
C GLY A 187 11.23 -22.42 -0.33
N ARG A 188 11.07 -22.15 0.98
CA ARG A 188 9.88 -22.55 1.77
C ARG A 188 8.66 -21.73 1.40
N VAL A 189 8.80 -20.41 1.37
CA VAL A 189 7.72 -19.50 0.94
C VAL A 189 7.25 -19.89 -0.47
N LEU A 190 8.19 -20.20 -1.37
CA LEU A 190 7.87 -20.64 -2.72
C LEU A 190 7.20 -22.03 -2.76
N ALA A 191 7.56 -22.93 -1.84
CA ALA A 191 6.96 -24.26 -1.73
C ALA A 191 5.49 -24.21 -1.28
N ASP A 192 5.15 -23.31 -0.36
CA ASP A 192 3.77 -23.16 0.13
C ASP A 192 2.84 -22.63 -0.98
N LEU A 193 3.35 -21.74 -1.83
CA LEU A 193 2.66 -21.27 -3.04
C LEU A 193 2.49 -22.36 -4.11
N LEU A 194 3.29 -23.43 -4.08
CA LEU A 194 3.27 -24.54 -5.03
C LEU A 194 2.51 -25.78 -4.53
N THR A 195 1.77 -25.68 -3.42
CA THR A 195 1.07 -26.82 -2.78
C THR A 195 0.17 -27.65 -3.70
N ALA A 196 -0.37 -27.06 -4.78
CA ALA A 196 -1.15 -27.77 -5.82
C ALA A 196 -0.36 -28.88 -6.55
N TYR A 197 0.97 -28.87 -6.51
CA TYR A 197 1.84 -29.86 -7.14
C TYR A 197 2.30 -30.98 -6.19
N ARG A 198 1.93 -30.93 -4.89
CA ARG A 198 2.41 -31.87 -3.87
C ARG A 198 1.88 -33.29 -4.11
N GLY A 199 2.78 -34.28 -4.05
CA GLY A 199 2.43 -35.71 -4.16
C GLY A 199 2.07 -36.18 -5.56
N ARG A 200 2.36 -35.39 -6.61
CA ARG A 200 2.16 -35.76 -8.02
C ARG A 200 3.35 -36.52 -8.58
N ASP A 201 3.14 -37.76 -9.02
CA ASP A 201 4.17 -38.61 -9.66
C ASP A 201 4.65 -38.10 -11.04
N ASP A 202 3.98 -37.09 -11.60
CA ASP A 202 4.32 -36.45 -12.87
C ASP A 202 5.09 -35.13 -12.73
N VAL A 203 5.39 -34.68 -11.50
CA VAL A 203 6.15 -33.45 -11.24
C VAL A 203 7.64 -33.73 -11.11
N ILE A 204 8.48 -32.85 -11.69
CA ILE A 204 9.94 -32.83 -11.53
C ILE A 204 10.35 -31.40 -11.19
N VAL A 205 11.27 -31.22 -10.24
CA VAL A 205 11.82 -29.90 -9.89
C VAL A 205 13.23 -29.75 -10.45
N LEU A 206 13.49 -28.66 -11.16
CA LEU A 206 14.77 -28.34 -11.76
C LEU A 206 15.29 -27.01 -11.23
N GLY A 207 16.41 -27.03 -10.51
CA GLY A 207 17.07 -25.81 -10.02
C GLY A 207 18.08 -25.26 -11.02
N LEU A 208 17.96 -23.98 -11.41
CA LEU A 208 18.95 -23.30 -12.24
C LEU A 208 20.27 -23.17 -11.47
N ALA A 209 21.32 -23.81 -11.99
CA ALA A 209 22.59 -23.87 -11.29
C ALA A 209 23.35 -22.53 -11.36
N ARG A 210 23.86 -21.97 -10.25
CA ARG A 210 23.98 -22.57 -8.90
C ARG A 210 22.94 -22.05 -7.90
N GLY A 211 22.53 -20.79 -8.04
CA GLY A 211 21.71 -20.07 -7.05
C GLY A 211 20.36 -20.71 -6.80
N GLY A 212 19.70 -21.20 -7.85
CA GLY A 212 18.40 -21.86 -7.76
C GLY A 212 18.40 -23.22 -7.06
N VAL A 213 19.52 -23.93 -6.94
CA VAL A 213 19.51 -25.33 -6.43
C VAL A 213 19.11 -25.43 -4.95
N PRO A 214 19.63 -24.62 -4.00
CA PRO A 214 19.14 -24.63 -2.62
C PRO A 214 17.65 -24.28 -2.48
N VAL A 215 17.15 -23.33 -3.31
CA VAL A 215 15.73 -22.94 -3.34
C VAL A 215 14.88 -24.11 -3.87
N ALA A 216 15.31 -24.70 -4.98
CA ALA A 216 14.70 -25.86 -5.62
C ALA A 216 14.65 -27.08 -4.70
N TRP A 217 15.63 -27.25 -3.80
CA TRP A 217 15.66 -28.37 -2.86
C TRP A 217 14.53 -28.27 -1.82
N GLU A 218 14.31 -27.11 -1.19
CA GLU A 218 13.19 -26.96 -0.24
C GLU A 218 11.83 -27.12 -0.95
N VAL A 219 11.68 -26.62 -2.20
CA VAL A 219 10.49 -26.87 -3.04
C VAL A 219 10.31 -28.37 -3.33
N ALA A 220 11.34 -29.05 -3.85
CA ALA A 220 11.28 -30.46 -4.20
C ALA A 220 10.97 -31.36 -3.00
N ALA A 221 11.58 -31.09 -1.84
CA ALA A 221 11.32 -31.80 -0.59
C ALA A 221 9.89 -31.60 -0.10
N ALA A 222 9.35 -30.37 -0.20
CA ALA A 222 7.98 -30.05 0.21
C ALA A 222 6.90 -30.58 -0.74
N LEU A 223 7.22 -30.78 -2.02
CA LEU A 223 6.33 -31.40 -3.00
C LEU A 223 6.44 -32.94 -3.02
N GLY A 224 7.53 -33.50 -2.49
CA GLY A 224 7.85 -34.93 -2.59
C GLY A 224 8.32 -35.35 -3.99
N ALA A 225 8.89 -34.41 -4.75
CA ALA A 225 9.24 -34.54 -6.16
C ALA A 225 10.76 -34.71 -6.37
N PRO A 226 11.21 -35.39 -7.43
CA PRO A 226 12.64 -35.53 -7.74
C PRO A 226 13.28 -34.19 -8.14
N LEU A 227 14.49 -33.97 -7.63
CA LEU A 227 15.32 -32.79 -7.92
C LEU A 227 16.48 -33.15 -8.86
N ASP A 228 16.73 -32.30 -9.87
CA ASP A 228 18.02 -32.23 -10.59
C ASP A 228 18.44 -30.77 -10.82
N ALA A 229 19.71 -30.56 -11.17
CA ALA A 229 20.22 -29.25 -11.56
C ALA A 229 20.11 -29.05 -13.07
N PHE A 230 19.61 -27.88 -13.48
CA PHE A 230 19.59 -27.45 -14.87
C PHE A 230 20.68 -26.40 -15.09
N ILE A 231 21.62 -26.68 -16.00
CA ILE A 231 22.75 -25.78 -16.27
C ILE A 231 22.49 -25.00 -17.55
N VAL A 232 22.62 -23.67 -17.45
CA VAL A 232 22.61 -22.74 -18.58
C VAL A 232 23.88 -21.89 -18.55
N ARG A 233 24.53 -21.74 -19.70
CA ARG A 233 25.62 -20.81 -19.96
C ARG A 233 25.12 -19.73 -20.93
N LYS A 234 25.52 -18.48 -20.74
CA LYS A 234 25.22 -17.40 -21.69
C LYS A 234 26.26 -17.42 -22.82
N LEU A 235 25.82 -17.24 -24.06
CA LEU A 235 26.69 -17.01 -25.20
C LEU A 235 26.85 -15.49 -25.33
N GLY A 236 27.93 -14.96 -24.79
CA GLY A 236 28.26 -13.53 -24.85
C GLY A 236 28.66 -13.08 -26.26
N ALA A 237 28.44 -11.81 -26.58
CA ALA A 237 28.86 -11.25 -27.86
C ALA A 237 30.40 -11.09 -27.94
N PRO A 238 31.01 -11.26 -29.13
CA PRO A 238 32.45 -11.04 -29.32
C PRO A 238 32.89 -9.65 -28.83
N GLY A 239 33.81 -9.60 -27.86
CA GLY A 239 34.29 -8.36 -27.24
C GLY A 239 33.41 -7.78 -26.13
N HIS A 240 32.21 -8.33 -25.91
CA HIS A 240 31.26 -7.91 -24.87
C HIS A 240 30.62 -9.14 -24.22
N GLU A 241 31.41 -9.89 -23.44
CA GLU A 241 31.01 -11.22 -22.95
C GLU A 241 29.79 -11.21 -22.02
N GLU A 242 29.52 -10.08 -21.33
CA GLU A 242 28.31 -9.86 -20.52
C GLU A 242 27.04 -9.61 -21.35
N PHE A 243 27.17 -9.23 -22.64
CA PHE A 243 26.05 -8.97 -23.53
C PHE A 243 25.63 -10.26 -24.24
N ALA A 244 24.62 -10.94 -23.70
CA ALA A 244 24.17 -12.23 -24.22
C ALA A 244 23.50 -12.12 -25.60
N MET A 245 24.07 -12.79 -26.60
CA MET A 245 23.49 -12.99 -27.93
C MET A 245 22.77 -14.35 -28.05
N GLY A 246 22.92 -15.21 -27.04
CA GLY A 246 22.26 -16.52 -26.94
C GLY A 246 22.59 -17.21 -25.62
N ALA A 247 22.30 -18.50 -25.55
CA ALA A 247 22.60 -19.37 -24.43
C ALA A 247 22.86 -20.81 -24.89
N LEU A 248 23.58 -21.56 -24.06
CA LEU A 248 23.81 -22.98 -24.18
C LEU A 248 23.25 -23.67 -22.93
N ALA A 249 22.38 -24.65 -23.10
CA ALA A 249 21.75 -25.38 -22.02
C ALA A 249 22.20 -26.85 -21.94
N THR A 250 21.83 -27.49 -20.83
CA THR A 250 21.99 -28.94 -20.58
C THR A 250 21.68 -29.79 -21.82
N GLY A 251 22.56 -30.76 -22.10
CA GLY A 251 22.50 -31.54 -23.35
C GLY A 251 23.09 -30.87 -24.60
N GLY A 252 23.84 -29.76 -24.45
CA GLY A 252 24.56 -29.12 -25.55
C GLY A 252 23.68 -28.28 -26.49
N ARG A 253 22.49 -27.89 -26.04
CA ARG A 253 21.48 -27.18 -26.85
C ARG A 253 21.79 -25.68 -26.92
N VAL A 254 22.11 -25.19 -28.12
CA VAL A 254 22.36 -23.77 -28.40
C VAL A 254 21.06 -23.08 -28.80
N VAL A 255 20.72 -21.99 -28.12
CA VAL A 255 19.64 -21.06 -28.51
C VAL A 255 20.24 -19.68 -28.74
N VAL A 256 19.88 -19.01 -29.84
CA VAL A 256 20.45 -17.71 -30.23
C VAL A 256 19.38 -16.71 -30.62
N ASN A 257 19.64 -15.44 -30.33
CA ASN A 257 18.84 -14.33 -30.82
C ASN A 257 19.37 -13.91 -32.20
N ASP A 258 18.70 -14.39 -33.26
CA ASP A 258 19.07 -14.13 -34.65
C ASP A 258 19.22 -12.64 -34.99
N ASP A 259 18.40 -11.77 -34.40
CA ASP A 259 18.43 -10.34 -34.69
C ASP A 259 19.64 -9.66 -34.04
N ILE A 260 20.04 -10.08 -32.83
CA ILE A 260 21.31 -9.64 -32.21
C ILE A 260 22.51 -10.15 -33.01
N VAL A 261 22.51 -11.42 -33.40
CA VAL A 261 23.60 -12.03 -34.20
C VAL A 261 23.77 -11.30 -35.54
N ARG A 262 22.66 -10.94 -36.21
CA ARG A 262 22.66 -10.13 -37.45
C ARG A 262 23.12 -8.69 -37.21
N ALA A 263 22.61 -8.02 -36.19
CA ALA A 263 22.94 -6.62 -35.88
C ALA A 263 24.44 -6.44 -35.56
N LEU A 264 25.00 -7.37 -34.78
CA LEU A 264 26.43 -7.39 -34.40
C LEU A 264 27.33 -8.03 -35.47
N ARG A 265 26.75 -8.53 -36.58
CA ARG A 265 27.46 -9.22 -37.68
C ARG A 265 28.36 -10.37 -37.21
N VAL A 266 27.92 -11.11 -36.19
CA VAL A 266 28.70 -12.22 -35.63
C VAL A 266 28.75 -13.35 -36.66
N SER A 267 29.96 -13.77 -37.04
CA SER A 267 30.10 -14.85 -38.01
C SER A 267 29.69 -16.20 -37.42
N PRO A 268 29.22 -17.16 -38.25
CA PRO A 268 28.92 -18.52 -37.79
C PRO A 268 30.11 -19.24 -37.14
N GLN A 269 31.35 -18.85 -37.47
CA GLN A 269 32.53 -19.41 -36.81
C GLN A 269 32.69 -18.85 -35.40
N GLN A 270 32.61 -17.52 -35.21
CA GLN A 270 32.69 -16.92 -33.88
C GLN A 270 31.61 -17.45 -32.92
N LEU A 271 30.38 -17.63 -33.41
CA LEU A 271 29.32 -18.26 -32.62
C LEU A 271 29.65 -19.71 -32.24
N ARG A 272 30.25 -20.51 -33.14
CA ARG A 272 30.71 -21.86 -32.82
C ARG A 272 31.83 -21.85 -31.78
N ASP A 273 32.86 -21.03 -31.98
CA ASP A 273 34.02 -20.93 -31.07
C ASP A 273 33.57 -20.58 -29.63
N ILE A 274 32.59 -19.67 -29.50
CA ILE A 274 31.99 -19.30 -28.21
C ILE A 274 31.14 -20.46 -27.66
N ALA A 275 30.30 -21.10 -28.47
CA ALA A 275 29.47 -22.22 -28.03
C ALA A 275 30.29 -23.46 -27.60
N GLU A 276 31.38 -23.77 -28.28
CA GLU A 276 32.32 -24.84 -27.90
C GLU A 276 33.01 -24.52 -26.57
N ARG A 277 33.49 -23.28 -26.39
CA ARG A 277 34.12 -22.82 -25.14
C ARG A 277 33.15 -22.92 -23.95
N GLU A 278 31.94 -22.40 -24.10
CA GLU A 278 30.91 -22.49 -23.06
C GLU A 278 30.41 -23.93 -22.86
N GLY A 279 30.47 -24.77 -23.89
CA GLY A 279 30.11 -26.19 -23.84
C GLY A 279 31.08 -27.05 -23.04
N HIS A 280 32.39 -26.79 -23.12
CA HIS A 280 33.37 -27.45 -22.27
C HIS A 280 33.12 -27.16 -20.76
N GLU A 281 32.77 -25.92 -20.41
CA GLU A 281 32.43 -25.55 -19.03
C GLU A 281 31.07 -26.10 -18.59
N LEU A 282 30.08 -26.13 -19.48
CA LEU A 282 28.78 -26.75 -19.21
C LEU A 282 28.94 -28.24 -18.91
N PHE A 283 29.65 -28.99 -19.76
CA PHE A 283 29.90 -30.43 -19.59
C PHE A 283 30.67 -30.72 -18.30
N ARG A 284 31.68 -29.89 -17.96
CA ARG A 284 32.41 -29.98 -16.69
C ARG A 284 31.47 -29.90 -15.48
N ARG A 285 30.52 -28.94 -15.49
CA ARG A 285 29.56 -28.76 -14.39
C ARG A 285 28.53 -29.88 -14.34
N GLU A 286 28.02 -30.35 -15.48
CA GLU A 286 27.11 -31.50 -15.54
C GLU A 286 27.73 -32.75 -14.93
N ALA A 287 28.97 -33.06 -15.31
CA ALA A 287 29.72 -34.19 -14.76
C ALA A 287 29.97 -34.04 -13.26
N ALA A 288 30.31 -32.83 -12.80
CA ALA A 288 30.55 -32.56 -11.38
C ALA A 288 29.28 -32.71 -10.53
N TYR A 289 28.16 -32.09 -10.93
CA TYR A 289 26.93 -32.06 -10.11
C TYR A 289 26.18 -33.40 -10.12
N ARG A 290 26.12 -34.08 -11.27
CA ARG A 290 25.40 -35.37 -11.37
C ARG A 290 26.21 -36.55 -10.84
N ALA A 291 27.54 -36.42 -10.71
CA ALA A 291 28.46 -37.47 -10.23
C ALA A 291 28.29 -38.82 -10.97
N GLY A 292 28.02 -38.77 -12.27
CA GLY A 292 27.78 -39.94 -13.12
C GLY A 292 26.32 -40.41 -13.23
N ARG A 293 25.37 -39.78 -12.52
CA ARG A 293 23.94 -40.01 -12.75
C ARG A 293 23.49 -39.45 -14.11
N PRO A 294 22.54 -40.10 -14.80
CA PRO A 294 21.89 -39.51 -15.98
C PRO A 294 21.01 -38.30 -15.56
N PRO A 295 20.74 -37.35 -16.48
CA PRO A 295 19.71 -36.34 -16.29
C PRO A 295 18.33 -36.98 -16.07
N LEU A 296 17.42 -36.28 -15.39
CA LEU A 296 16.02 -36.69 -15.30
C LEU A 296 15.32 -36.59 -16.66
N ASP A 297 14.45 -37.56 -16.96
CA ASP A 297 13.58 -37.51 -18.14
C ASP A 297 12.37 -36.60 -17.85
N VAL A 298 12.31 -35.48 -18.58
CA VAL A 298 11.26 -34.47 -18.48
C VAL A 298 10.10 -34.70 -19.47
N SER A 299 10.20 -35.69 -20.36
CA SER A 299 9.21 -35.90 -21.41
C SER A 299 7.85 -36.29 -20.85
N GLY A 300 6.81 -35.53 -21.22
CA GLY A 300 5.45 -35.71 -20.70
C GLY A 300 5.28 -35.42 -19.20
N LYS A 301 6.25 -34.75 -18.55
CA LYS A 301 6.20 -34.38 -17.12
C LYS A 301 5.87 -32.89 -16.93
N THR A 302 5.37 -32.55 -15.75
CA THR A 302 5.27 -31.17 -15.27
C THR A 302 6.62 -30.76 -14.68
N VAL A 303 7.26 -29.74 -15.25
CA VAL A 303 8.58 -29.27 -14.83
C VAL A 303 8.44 -27.97 -14.06
N VAL A 304 8.73 -28.01 -12.76
CA VAL A 304 8.86 -26.82 -11.91
C VAL A 304 10.29 -26.31 -11.98
N LEU A 305 10.49 -25.18 -12.64
CA LEU A 305 11.78 -24.59 -12.97
C LEU A 305 12.10 -23.43 -12.02
N VAL A 306 13.10 -23.62 -11.16
CA VAL A 306 13.37 -22.76 -10.00
C VAL A 306 14.68 -22.01 -10.13
N ASP A 307 14.70 -20.72 -9.78
CA ASP A 307 15.93 -19.92 -9.62
C ASP A 307 15.86 -19.07 -8.34
N ASP A 308 16.98 -18.52 -7.85
CA ASP A 308 16.98 -17.68 -6.65
C ASP A 308 16.42 -16.26 -6.87
N GLY A 309 16.19 -15.89 -8.12
CA GLY A 309 15.36 -14.77 -8.54
C GLY A 309 15.63 -14.38 -9.99
N LEU A 310 14.82 -13.48 -10.54
CA LEU A 310 15.00 -12.98 -11.91
C LEU A 310 15.38 -11.50 -11.88
N ALA A 311 16.54 -11.15 -12.45
CA ALA A 311 16.86 -9.73 -12.71
C ALA A 311 16.37 -9.28 -14.10
N THR A 312 16.69 -10.07 -15.13
CA THR A 312 16.35 -9.78 -16.54
C THR A 312 15.69 -10.95 -17.25
N GLY A 313 15.38 -12.04 -16.53
CA GLY A 313 14.78 -13.26 -17.09
C GLY A 313 15.66 -14.07 -18.06
N ALA A 314 16.75 -13.53 -18.60
CA ALA A 314 17.48 -14.11 -19.74
C ALA A 314 17.95 -15.56 -19.55
N SER A 315 18.45 -15.92 -18.36
CA SER A 315 18.84 -17.31 -18.05
C SER A 315 17.64 -18.26 -17.99
N MET A 316 16.52 -17.77 -17.46
CA MET A 316 15.24 -18.51 -17.35
C MET A 316 14.60 -18.69 -18.73
N MET A 317 14.55 -17.65 -19.56
CA MET A 317 14.10 -17.72 -20.96
C MET A 317 14.85 -18.80 -21.75
N ALA A 318 16.17 -18.83 -21.62
CA ALA A 318 17.01 -19.84 -22.26
C ALA A 318 16.72 -21.26 -21.73
N ALA A 319 16.46 -21.41 -20.43
CA ALA A 319 16.09 -22.69 -19.83
C ALA A 319 14.73 -23.20 -20.34
N ILE A 320 13.71 -22.34 -20.37
CA ILE A 320 12.37 -22.66 -20.92
C ILE A 320 12.49 -23.10 -22.38
N GLN A 321 13.19 -22.33 -23.21
CA GLN A 321 13.39 -22.65 -24.63
C GLN A 321 14.10 -24.00 -24.81
N ALA A 322 15.15 -24.26 -24.03
CA ALA A 322 15.85 -25.54 -24.06
C ALA A 322 15.01 -26.73 -23.56
N LEU A 323 14.09 -26.50 -22.61
CA LEU A 323 13.18 -27.54 -22.11
C LEU A 323 12.03 -27.84 -23.07
N ARG A 324 11.50 -26.86 -23.82
CA ARG A 324 10.35 -27.07 -24.73
C ARG A 324 10.59 -28.18 -25.76
N ASP A 325 11.76 -28.23 -26.43
CA ASP A 325 12.06 -29.34 -27.37
C ASP A 325 12.54 -30.66 -26.70
N ALA A 326 12.45 -30.76 -25.37
CA ALA A 326 12.47 -32.05 -24.65
C ALA A 326 11.05 -32.63 -24.43
N GLY A 327 10.00 -31.86 -24.75
CA GLY A 327 8.60 -32.29 -24.70
C GLY A 327 7.99 -32.49 -23.30
N PRO A 328 8.22 -31.61 -22.30
CA PRO A 328 7.44 -31.63 -21.07
C PRO A 328 5.96 -31.37 -21.34
N ALA A 329 5.09 -31.86 -20.45
CA ALA A 329 3.66 -31.57 -20.50
C ALA A 329 3.35 -30.13 -20.08
N GLU A 330 4.11 -29.60 -19.13
CA GLU A 330 3.92 -28.27 -18.51
C GLU A 330 5.28 -27.74 -18.03
N ILE A 331 5.54 -26.44 -18.17
CA ILE A 331 6.70 -25.73 -17.60
C ILE A 331 6.18 -24.61 -16.70
N VAL A 332 6.35 -24.81 -15.39
CA VAL A 332 5.98 -23.87 -14.32
C VAL A 332 7.24 -23.17 -13.86
N VAL A 333 7.33 -21.85 -13.97
CA VAL A 333 8.47 -21.09 -13.43
C VAL A 333 8.17 -20.69 -11.99
N ALA A 334 9.10 -20.93 -11.07
CA ALA A 334 8.93 -20.58 -9.66
C ALA A 334 10.15 -19.82 -9.14
N VAL A 335 9.97 -18.58 -8.69
CA VAL A 335 11.06 -17.71 -8.24
C VAL A 335 10.71 -16.88 -7.00
N PRO A 336 11.64 -16.66 -6.06
CA PRO A 336 11.34 -15.86 -4.86
C PRO A 336 11.16 -14.36 -5.12
N ALA A 337 11.97 -13.77 -6.00
CA ALA A 337 11.88 -12.34 -6.32
C ALA A 337 12.18 -12.03 -7.79
N ALA A 338 11.37 -11.17 -8.40
CA ALA A 338 11.56 -10.69 -9.78
C ALA A 338 10.83 -9.35 -10.03
N PRO A 339 11.29 -8.47 -10.94
CA PRO A 339 10.51 -7.31 -11.34
C PRO A 339 9.26 -7.73 -12.13
N GLU A 340 8.15 -7.02 -11.92
CA GLU A 340 6.86 -7.27 -12.57
C GLU A 340 6.96 -7.37 -14.11
N SER A 341 7.78 -6.51 -14.73
CA SER A 341 8.03 -6.53 -16.18
C SER A 341 8.64 -7.87 -16.64
N THR A 342 9.59 -8.42 -15.88
CA THR A 342 10.20 -9.71 -16.19
C THR A 342 9.23 -10.87 -15.94
N CYS A 343 8.39 -10.81 -14.90
CA CYS A 343 7.32 -11.80 -14.69
C CYS A 343 6.38 -11.88 -15.91
N HIS A 344 5.96 -10.73 -16.44
CA HIS A 344 5.13 -10.66 -17.65
C HIS A 344 5.82 -11.21 -18.91
N GLU A 345 7.13 -11.00 -19.07
CA GLU A 345 7.90 -11.56 -20.19
C GLU A 345 8.00 -13.10 -20.11
N ILE A 346 8.25 -13.65 -18.93
CA ILE A 346 8.35 -15.11 -18.71
C ILE A 346 6.98 -15.80 -18.89
N LEU A 347 5.89 -15.20 -18.39
CA LEU A 347 4.52 -15.68 -18.61
C LEU A 347 4.13 -15.76 -20.09
N GLY A 348 4.84 -15.06 -20.98
CA GLY A 348 4.66 -15.17 -22.43
C GLY A 348 5.21 -16.46 -23.06
N VAL A 349 5.97 -17.28 -22.32
CA VAL A 349 6.61 -18.52 -22.84
C VAL A 349 6.56 -19.74 -21.89
N ALA A 350 6.42 -19.54 -20.59
CA ALA A 350 6.09 -20.59 -19.62
C ALA A 350 4.59 -20.96 -19.72
N ASP A 351 4.19 -22.07 -19.11
CA ASP A 351 2.76 -22.42 -18.96
C ASP A 351 2.14 -21.77 -17.71
N ASP A 352 2.95 -21.59 -16.65
CA ASP A 352 2.59 -20.82 -15.45
C ASP A 352 3.84 -20.16 -14.80
N LEU A 353 3.62 -19.15 -13.95
CA LEU A 353 4.67 -18.47 -13.17
C LEU A 353 4.20 -18.15 -11.74
N VAL A 354 4.92 -18.69 -10.77
CA VAL A 354 4.80 -18.39 -9.34
C VAL A 354 5.96 -17.50 -8.91
N CYS A 355 5.65 -16.27 -8.47
CA CYS A 355 6.64 -15.33 -7.94
C CYS A 355 6.22 -14.88 -6.53
N ALA A 356 7.07 -15.11 -5.53
CA ALA A 356 6.72 -14.82 -4.14
C ALA A 356 6.76 -13.33 -3.78
N SER A 357 7.55 -12.51 -4.49
CA SER A 357 7.66 -11.07 -4.27
C SER A 357 8.08 -10.33 -5.55
N MET A 358 7.50 -9.15 -5.80
CA MET A 358 7.87 -8.30 -6.95
C MET A 358 8.36 -6.93 -6.48
N PRO A 359 9.56 -6.83 -5.86
CA PRO A 359 10.01 -5.61 -5.22
C PRO A 359 10.32 -4.51 -6.24
N THR A 360 9.87 -3.29 -5.93
CA THR A 360 10.10 -2.10 -6.76
C THR A 360 10.77 -1.00 -5.92
N PRO A 361 11.84 -0.33 -6.42
CA PRO A 361 12.59 -0.66 -7.64
C PRO A 361 13.41 -1.95 -7.49
N PHE A 362 13.32 -2.85 -8.47
CA PHE A 362 14.17 -4.03 -8.51
C PHE A 362 15.61 -3.64 -8.90
N VAL A 363 16.57 -3.85 -7.98
CA VAL A 363 17.99 -3.52 -8.22
C VAL A 363 18.79 -4.77 -8.61
N ALA A 364 18.74 -5.81 -7.79
CA ALA A 364 19.41 -7.08 -8.03
C ALA A 364 18.78 -8.20 -7.19
N VAL A 365 18.84 -9.45 -7.67
CA VAL A 365 18.32 -10.64 -6.97
C VAL A 365 18.87 -10.73 -5.55
N GLY A 366 20.19 -10.56 -5.39
CA GLY A 366 20.86 -10.72 -4.10
C GLY A 366 20.45 -9.73 -3.02
N GLU A 367 19.84 -8.60 -3.40
CA GLU A 367 19.33 -7.64 -2.45
C GLU A 367 17.90 -7.94 -2.00
N SER A 368 17.34 -9.09 -2.42
CA SER A 368 16.17 -9.70 -1.80
C SER A 368 16.55 -10.60 -0.61
N TYR A 369 17.83 -10.70 -0.20
CA TYR A 369 18.32 -11.69 0.77
C TYR A 369 19.27 -11.12 1.85
N TRP A 370 19.01 -11.35 3.15
CA TRP A 370 19.97 -10.98 4.22
C TRP A 370 21.31 -11.72 4.07
N ASP A 371 21.26 -13.00 3.74
CA ASP A 371 22.40 -13.82 3.35
C ASP A 371 22.28 -14.28 1.89
N PHE A 372 23.05 -13.63 1.02
CA PHE A 372 23.21 -14.00 -0.38
C PHE A 372 24.63 -14.49 -0.71
N ARG A 373 25.29 -15.19 0.23
CA ARG A 373 26.59 -15.83 -0.04
C ARG A 373 26.52 -16.68 -1.31
N GLN A 374 27.62 -16.73 -2.05
CA GLN A 374 27.67 -17.43 -3.33
C GLN A 374 27.61 -18.95 -3.12
N VAL A 375 26.57 -19.59 -3.67
CA VAL A 375 26.39 -21.05 -3.62
C VAL A 375 27.59 -21.75 -4.24
N SER A 376 28.14 -22.73 -3.53
CA SER A 376 29.33 -23.47 -3.96
C SER A 376 28.99 -24.74 -4.77
N ASP A 377 29.98 -25.25 -5.52
CA ASP A 377 29.84 -26.50 -6.27
C ASP A 377 29.80 -27.75 -5.35
N GLU A 378 30.14 -27.60 -4.07
CA GLU A 378 29.94 -28.61 -3.01
C GLU A 378 28.48 -28.59 -2.54
N GLU A 379 27.98 -27.43 -2.15
CA GLU A 379 26.60 -27.20 -1.70
C GLU A 379 25.56 -27.65 -2.73
N VAL A 380 25.81 -27.40 -4.03
CA VAL A 380 24.99 -27.97 -5.12
C VAL A 380 24.98 -29.50 -5.09
N ARG A 381 26.14 -30.16 -4.87
CA ARG A 381 26.23 -31.63 -4.78
C ARG A 381 25.57 -32.17 -3.52
N GLU A 382 25.69 -31.49 -2.38
CA GLU A 382 25.04 -31.86 -1.12
C GLU A 382 23.51 -31.84 -1.27
N HIS A 383 22.94 -30.77 -1.85
CA HIS A 383 21.51 -30.72 -2.17
C HIS A 383 21.08 -31.81 -3.15
N LEU A 384 21.83 -32.03 -4.23
CA LEU A 384 21.49 -33.06 -5.24
C LEU A 384 21.72 -34.50 -4.75
N ALA A 385 22.47 -34.71 -3.69
CA ALA A 385 22.67 -36.01 -3.04
C ALA A 385 21.66 -36.28 -1.92
N THR A 386 21.09 -35.23 -1.33
CA THR A 386 20.10 -35.33 -0.24
C THR A 386 18.71 -35.66 -0.82
N PRO A 387 18.13 -36.85 -0.53
CA PRO A 387 16.90 -37.29 -1.18
C PRO A 387 15.69 -36.38 -0.92
N THR A 388 15.00 -35.98 -1.99
CA THR A 388 13.70 -35.27 -1.94
C THR A 388 12.51 -36.22 -2.16
N THR A 389 12.77 -37.44 -2.62
CA THR A 389 11.80 -38.52 -2.82
C THR A 389 12.16 -39.73 -1.94
N GLY A 390 11.17 -40.57 -1.60
CA GLY A 390 11.41 -41.84 -0.90
C GLY A 390 11.65 -41.72 0.62
N SER A 391 11.95 -40.53 1.15
CA SER A 391 11.58 -40.22 2.52
C SER A 391 10.08 -39.96 2.54
N ALA A 392 9.29 -40.99 2.84
CA ALA A 392 8.12 -40.74 3.67
C ALA A 392 8.68 -40.20 4.99
N ALA A 393 8.85 -38.88 5.07
CA ALA A 393 9.18 -38.22 6.31
C ALA A 393 8.15 -38.72 7.31
N THR A 394 8.60 -39.45 8.34
CA THR A 394 7.79 -39.67 9.53
C THR A 394 7.32 -38.28 9.90
N PRO A 395 6.00 -37.97 9.85
CA PRO A 395 5.55 -36.59 9.89
C PRO A 395 6.13 -35.98 11.17
N ALA A 396 7.06 -35.03 10.99
CA ALA A 396 7.70 -34.34 12.10
C ALA A 396 6.55 -33.82 12.97
N PRO A 397 6.47 -34.27 14.24
CA PRO A 397 5.23 -34.55 14.96
C PRO A 397 4.20 -33.46 14.68
N ALA A 398 3.23 -33.81 13.83
CA ALA A 398 2.59 -32.90 12.87
C ALA A 398 2.67 -31.44 13.28
N ALA A 399 3.71 -30.75 12.78
CA ALA A 399 4.00 -29.37 13.17
C ALA A 399 2.71 -28.57 13.09
N LEU A 400 2.30 -28.00 14.23
CA LEU A 400 1.01 -27.32 14.35
C LEU A 400 0.91 -26.29 13.23
N THR A 401 -0.18 -26.33 12.47
CA THR A 401 -0.38 -25.37 11.38
C THR A 401 -0.38 -23.96 11.97
N PRO A 402 0.04 -22.92 11.21
CA PRO A 402 -0.04 -21.53 11.68
C PRO A 402 -1.41 -21.20 12.27
N THR A 403 -2.48 -21.66 11.64
CA THR A 403 -3.87 -21.56 12.10
C THR A 403 -4.09 -22.22 13.47
N ALA A 404 -3.58 -23.43 13.70
CA ALA A 404 -3.70 -24.11 14.99
C ALA A 404 -2.89 -23.43 16.10
N ILE A 405 -1.71 -22.87 15.78
CA ILE A 405 -0.90 -22.09 16.72
C ILE A 405 -1.63 -20.79 17.09
N VAL A 406 -2.06 -20.01 16.09
CA VAL A 406 -2.82 -18.77 16.27
C VAL A 406 -4.10 -19.03 17.08
N GLY A 407 -4.87 -20.06 16.72
CA GLY A 407 -6.09 -20.45 17.42
C GLY A 407 -5.85 -20.83 18.89
N GLY A 408 -4.70 -21.45 19.21
CA GLY A 408 -4.29 -21.77 20.57
C GLY A 408 -3.75 -20.58 21.38
N CYS A 409 -3.12 -19.60 20.73
CA CYS A 409 -2.55 -18.40 21.38
C CYS A 409 -3.55 -17.25 21.53
N ALA A 410 -4.61 -17.23 20.72
CA ALA A 410 -5.60 -16.17 20.72
C ALA A 410 -6.40 -16.12 22.04
N VAL A 411 -6.77 -14.90 22.45
CA VAL A 411 -7.61 -14.65 23.63
C VAL A 411 -8.91 -14.01 23.17
N ASP A 412 -10.07 -14.52 23.62
CA ASP A 412 -11.38 -14.01 23.19
C ASP A 412 -11.51 -12.51 23.52
N ALA A 413 -11.95 -11.72 22.54
CA ALA A 413 -12.05 -10.27 22.65
C ALA A 413 -13.43 -9.80 22.13
N PRO A 414 -14.52 -10.10 22.86
CA PRO A 414 -15.88 -9.85 22.38
C PRO A 414 -16.11 -8.37 22.08
N GLY A 415 -16.71 -8.08 20.92
CA GLY A 415 -16.85 -6.73 20.37
C GLY A 415 -15.52 -6.04 20.04
N GLY A 416 -14.44 -6.80 19.87
CA GLY A 416 -13.08 -6.29 19.71
C GLY A 416 -12.44 -5.77 21.01
N VAL A 417 -12.98 -6.11 22.18
CA VAL A 417 -12.47 -5.64 23.49
C VAL A 417 -11.79 -6.80 24.23
N PRO A 418 -10.45 -6.82 24.33
CA PRO A 418 -9.75 -7.87 25.08
C PRO A 418 -10.03 -7.81 26.58
N PRO A 419 -9.86 -8.93 27.32
CA PRO A 419 -9.96 -8.94 28.77
C PRO A 419 -8.83 -8.12 29.41
N LEU A 420 -9.03 -7.72 30.67
CA LEU A 420 -8.16 -6.73 31.33
C LEU A 420 -6.71 -7.22 31.51
N ASP A 421 -6.52 -8.51 31.74
CA ASP A 421 -5.19 -9.14 31.83
C ASP A 421 -4.44 -9.13 30.49
N ALA A 422 -5.13 -9.41 29.38
CA ALA A 422 -4.59 -9.25 28.04
C ALA A 422 -4.24 -7.78 27.73
N LEU A 423 -5.12 -6.83 28.08
CA LEU A 423 -4.84 -5.39 27.93
C LEU A 423 -3.65 -4.92 28.76
N GLU A 424 -3.53 -5.39 30.00
CA GLU A 424 -2.37 -5.11 30.87
C GLU A 424 -1.07 -5.69 30.29
N ALA A 425 -1.09 -6.91 29.75
CA ALA A 425 0.08 -7.53 29.12
C ALA A 425 0.54 -6.79 27.86
N ILE A 426 -0.40 -6.31 27.03
CA ILE A 426 -0.11 -5.57 25.79
C ILE A 426 0.37 -4.15 26.12
N VAL A 427 -0.36 -3.41 26.97
CA VAL A 427 -0.12 -1.99 27.22
C VAL A 427 1.03 -1.76 28.20
N GLY A 428 1.12 -2.56 29.26
CA GLY A 428 2.10 -2.39 30.34
C GLY A 428 2.07 -0.95 30.90
N ASP A 429 3.23 -0.31 30.94
CA ASP A 429 3.39 1.08 31.40
C ASP A 429 3.53 2.12 30.26
N ALA A 430 3.25 1.72 29.01
CA ALA A 430 3.42 2.57 27.83
C ALA A 430 2.77 3.95 27.98
N ARG A 431 3.50 4.97 27.52
CA ARG A 431 3.03 6.37 27.48
C ARG A 431 2.20 6.67 26.25
N VAL A 432 2.47 5.97 25.14
CA VAL A 432 1.82 6.20 23.85
C VAL A 432 1.22 4.89 23.35
N VAL A 433 -0.09 4.86 23.15
CA VAL A 433 -0.79 3.68 22.62
C VAL A 433 -1.49 4.07 21.34
N LEU A 434 -1.00 3.58 20.20
CA LEU A 434 -1.61 3.79 18.89
C LEU A 434 -2.56 2.62 18.61
N ILE A 435 -3.84 2.93 18.38
CA ILE A 435 -4.87 1.94 18.05
C ILE A 435 -5.36 2.21 16.62
N GLY A 436 -5.01 1.27 15.75
CA GLY A 436 -5.31 1.29 14.32
C GLY A 436 -6.78 1.01 14.01
N GLU A 437 -7.11 1.06 12.73
CA GLU A 437 -8.30 0.44 12.18
C GLU A 437 -8.04 -0.08 10.77
N GLY A 438 -8.52 -1.27 10.45
CA GLY A 438 -8.42 -1.85 9.10
C GLY A 438 -9.37 -1.21 8.08
N SER A 439 -10.31 -0.38 8.55
CA SER A 439 -11.08 0.54 7.71
C SER A 439 -11.57 1.77 8.46
N HIS A 440 -11.74 2.89 7.76
CA HIS A 440 -12.37 4.11 8.29
C HIS A 440 -13.91 4.05 8.39
N GLY A 441 -14.51 2.88 8.10
CA GLY A 441 -15.95 2.74 7.91
C GLY A 441 -16.59 1.61 8.68
N THR A 442 -15.90 1.02 9.66
CA THR A 442 -16.36 -0.17 10.39
C THR A 442 -16.80 0.18 11.82
N HIS A 443 -18.05 -0.12 12.18
CA HIS A 443 -18.63 0.18 13.49
C HIS A 443 -17.83 -0.43 14.64
N GLU A 444 -17.49 -1.71 14.54
CA GLU A 444 -16.83 -2.45 15.63
C GLU A 444 -15.41 -1.93 15.91
N PHE A 445 -14.70 -1.40 14.91
CA PHE A 445 -13.37 -0.81 15.10
C PHE A 445 -13.46 0.48 15.92
N TYR A 446 -14.41 1.36 15.64
CA TYR A 446 -14.67 2.55 16.44
C TYR A 446 -15.14 2.17 17.86
N ALA A 447 -16.01 1.16 17.99
CA ALA A 447 -16.53 0.72 19.28
C ALA A 447 -15.43 0.13 20.18
N ALA A 448 -14.57 -0.72 19.62
CA ALA A 448 -13.40 -1.29 20.30
C ALA A 448 -12.41 -0.19 20.73
N ARG A 449 -12.04 0.73 19.82
CA ARG A 449 -11.18 1.89 20.15
C ARG A 449 -11.76 2.73 21.29
N ALA A 450 -13.05 3.03 21.26
CA ALA A 450 -13.74 3.77 22.32
C ALA A 450 -13.79 3.00 23.66
N ALA A 451 -14.00 1.68 23.65
CA ALA A 451 -13.99 0.86 24.86
C ALA A 451 -12.60 0.76 25.51
N ILE A 452 -11.56 0.44 24.72
CA ILE A 452 -10.18 0.34 25.20
C ILE A 452 -9.70 1.71 25.71
N THR A 453 -10.02 2.79 25.01
CA THR A 453 -9.69 4.16 25.42
C THR A 453 -10.35 4.56 26.75
N ARG A 454 -11.61 4.19 26.98
CA ARG A 454 -12.27 4.43 28.28
C ARG A 454 -11.50 3.76 29.42
N TRP A 455 -11.09 2.50 29.24
CA TRP A 455 -10.27 1.79 30.23
C TRP A 455 -8.90 2.46 30.44
N LEU A 456 -8.21 2.87 29.35
CA LEU A 456 -6.93 3.59 29.44
C LEU A 456 -7.06 4.90 30.24
N ILE A 457 -8.13 5.66 30.05
CA ILE A 457 -8.40 6.91 30.77
C ILE A 457 -8.76 6.64 32.24
N GLU A 458 -9.64 5.67 32.51
CA GLU A 458 -10.15 5.39 33.85
C GLU A 458 -9.12 4.70 34.76
N GLN A 459 -8.35 3.75 34.22
CA GLN A 459 -7.49 2.85 34.99
C GLN A 459 -5.99 3.12 34.80
N LYS A 460 -5.55 3.54 33.60
CA LYS A 460 -4.12 3.71 33.26
C LYS A 460 -3.65 5.17 33.25
N GLY A 461 -4.57 6.12 33.50
CA GLY A 461 -4.28 7.55 33.66
C GLY A 461 -4.04 8.30 32.35
N PHE A 462 -4.56 7.80 31.21
CA PHE A 462 -4.43 8.46 29.92
C PHE A 462 -5.22 9.78 29.91
N CYS A 463 -4.56 10.86 29.49
CA CYS A 463 -5.04 12.24 29.63
C CYS A 463 -5.24 12.97 28.29
N ALA A 464 -5.01 12.29 27.17
CA ALA A 464 -5.39 12.78 25.85
C ALA A 464 -5.76 11.63 24.91
N VAL A 465 -6.74 11.90 24.05
CA VAL A 465 -7.02 11.15 22.82
C VAL A 465 -6.55 12.02 21.67
N ALA A 466 -5.70 11.49 20.78
CA ALA A 466 -5.24 12.17 19.57
C ALA A 466 -5.76 11.39 18.35
N ALA A 467 -6.41 12.05 17.40
CA ALA A 467 -7.02 11.39 16.25
C ALA A 467 -6.35 11.81 14.93
N GLU A 468 -6.42 10.94 13.91
CA GLU A 468 -6.14 11.24 12.50
C GLU A 468 -7.23 12.17 11.94
N ALA A 469 -7.30 13.35 12.52
CA ALA A 469 -8.35 14.32 12.43
C ALA A 469 -7.74 15.71 12.27
N ASP A 470 -8.44 16.57 11.54
CA ASP A 470 -8.05 17.97 11.37
C ASP A 470 -7.94 18.66 12.74
N TRP A 471 -6.80 19.32 12.97
CA TRP A 471 -6.46 19.96 14.23
C TRP A 471 -7.56 20.89 14.81
N PRO A 472 -8.08 21.89 14.07
CA PRO A 472 -9.13 22.78 14.60
C PRO A 472 -10.47 22.09 14.86
N ASP A 473 -10.83 21.11 14.03
CA ASP A 473 -12.11 20.40 14.13
C ASP A 473 -12.14 19.51 15.38
N ALA A 474 -11.03 18.82 15.65
CA ALA A 474 -10.86 18.06 16.87
C ALA A 474 -10.73 18.98 18.11
N TYR A 475 -10.12 20.16 17.99
CA TYR A 475 -10.07 21.12 19.11
C TYR A 475 -11.45 21.69 19.47
N ARG A 476 -12.36 21.84 18.50
CA ARG A 476 -13.78 22.13 18.80
C ARG A 476 -14.41 21.05 19.68
N VAL A 477 -14.09 19.77 19.43
CA VAL A 477 -14.49 18.66 20.32
C VAL A 477 -13.77 18.73 21.66
N ASN A 478 -12.46 19.08 21.70
CA ASN A 478 -11.70 19.30 22.93
C ASN A 478 -12.43 20.24 23.89
N ARG A 479 -12.84 21.41 23.37
CA ARG A 479 -13.53 22.45 24.13
C ARG A 479 -14.83 21.89 24.71
N TYR A 480 -15.69 21.28 23.87
CA TYR A 480 -16.92 20.62 24.34
C TYR A 480 -16.68 19.60 25.46
N VAL A 481 -15.75 18.65 25.29
CA VAL A 481 -15.48 17.63 26.30
C VAL A 481 -14.81 18.20 27.55
N ARG A 482 -14.08 19.32 27.42
CA ARG A 482 -13.51 20.06 28.55
C ARG A 482 -14.49 21.04 29.21
N GLY A 483 -15.72 21.18 28.69
CA GLY A 483 -16.72 22.11 29.22
C GLY A 483 -16.40 23.59 28.94
N GLU A 484 -15.65 23.83 27.88
CA GLU A 484 -15.18 25.11 27.37
C GLU A 484 -15.89 25.42 26.03
N GLY A 485 -16.01 26.70 25.65
CA GLY A 485 -16.70 27.09 24.40
C GLY A 485 -18.24 27.07 24.50
N GLU A 486 -18.90 27.08 23.33
CA GLU A 486 -20.36 27.33 23.21
C GLU A 486 -21.21 26.10 22.85
N ASP A 487 -20.63 25.04 22.28
CA ASP A 487 -21.39 23.84 21.91
C ASP A 487 -21.86 23.09 23.16
N THR A 488 -23.15 22.74 23.20
CA THR A 488 -23.79 22.09 24.36
C THR A 488 -24.08 20.60 24.16
N THR A 489 -23.90 20.07 22.94
CA THR A 489 -24.07 18.64 22.60
C THR A 489 -22.89 18.12 21.78
N ALA A 490 -22.65 16.81 21.81
CA ALA A 490 -21.57 16.20 21.01
C ALA A 490 -21.83 16.35 19.51
N ASP A 491 -23.08 16.16 19.06
CA ASP A 491 -23.47 16.44 17.67
C ASP A 491 -23.10 17.87 17.25
N ALA A 492 -23.30 18.84 18.14
CA ALA A 492 -23.01 20.24 17.88
C ALA A 492 -21.50 20.52 17.70
N ALA A 493 -20.67 19.94 18.58
CA ALA A 493 -19.22 20.01 18.52
C ALA A 493 -18.63 19.30 17.29
N LEU A 494 -19.20 18.14 16.92
CA LEU A 494 -18.78 17.37 15.76
C LEU A 494 -19.10 18.04 14.41
N ARG A 495 -19.90 19.12 14.37
CA ARG A 495 -20.17 19.90 13.15
C ARG A 495 -18.93 20.59 12.55
N GLY A 496 -17.77 20.55 13.21
CA GLY A 496 -16.51 20.97 12.61
C GLY A 496 -16.17 20.17 11.36
N PHE A 497 -16.20 18.83 11.46
CA PHE A 497 -15.78 17.90 10.41
C PHE A 497 -16.71 17.91 9.18
N GLN A 498 -16.53 18.89 8.30
CA GLN A 498 -17.36 19.10 7.10
C GLN A 498 -16.68 18.61 5.82
N ARG A 499 -15.36 18.47 5.85
CA ARG A 499 -14.53 18.00 4.73
C ARG A 499 -14.75 16.50 4.49
N PHE A 500 -14.59 16.07 3.25
CA PHE A 500 -14.62 14.64 2.92
C PHE A 500 -13.48 13.88 3.63
N PRO A 501 -13.73 12.69 4.23
CA PRO A 501 -15.04 12.02 4.38
C PRO A 501 -15.90 12.57 5.53
N ALA A 502 -17.19 12.79 5.28
CA ALA A 502 -18.09 13.34 6.31
C ALA A 502 -18.30 12.42 7.53
N TRP A 503 -18.20 11.08 7.38
CA TRP A 503 -18.59 10.12 8.41
C TRP A 503 -17.48 9.71 9.40
N MET A 504 -16.21 9.88 9.03
CA MET A 504 -15.06 9.28 9.73
C MET A 504 -15.00 9.70 11.20
N TRP A 505 -15.18 11.00 11.47
CA TRP A 505 -15.30 11.51 12.84
C TRP A 505 -16.73 11.91 13.23
N ARG A 506 -17.68 11.97 12.28
CA ARG A 506 -19.11 12.26 12.53
C ARG A 506 -19.97 11.03 12.38
N ASN A 507 -19.83 10.15 13.35
CA ASN A 507 -20.61 8.94 13.48
C ASN A 507 -21.14 8.79 14.91
N VAL A 508 -22.10 7.88 15.08
CA VAL A 508 -22.75 7.62 16.37
C VAL A 508 -21.75 7.23 17.47
N VAL A 509 -20.65 6.52 17.14
CA VAL A 509 -19.70 6.02 18.13
C VAL A 509 -18.81 7.15 18.68
N VAL A 510 -18.32 8.04 17.81
CA VAL A 510 -17.52 9.20 18.22
C VAL A 510 -18.37 10.20 19.00
N ARG A 511 -19.65 10.39 18.62
CA ARG A 511 -20.61 11.18 19.41
C ARG A 511 -20.75 10.61 20.82
N ASP A 512 -21.10 9.34 20.95
CA ASP A 512 -21.34 8.69 22.24
C ASP A 512 -20.07 8.68 23.11
N PHE A 513 -18.89 8.52 22.50
CA PHE A 513 -17.60 8.66 23.17
C PHE A 513 -17.34 10.09 23.67
N ALA A 514 -17.64 11.11 22.86
CA ALA A 514 -17.48 12.52 23.27
C ALA A 514 -18.46 12.89 24.40
N GLU A 515 -19.71 12.40 24.39
CA GLU A 515 -20.66 12.58 25.50
C GLU A 515 -20.17 11.93 26.79
N TRP A 516 -19.66 10.69 26.70
CA TRP A 516 -19.04 10.01 27.84
C TRP A 516 -17.82 10.78 28.37
N LEU A 517 -16.94 11.25 27.47
CA LEU A 517 -15.72 11.97 27.84
C LEU A 517 -16.04 13.32 28.51
N GLN A 518 -17.08 14.02 28.02
CA GLN A 518 -17.60 15.24 28.65
C GLN A 518 -18.16 14.98 30.06
N ALA A 519 -18.88 13.88 30.24
CA ALA A 519 -19.39 13.46 31.55
C ALA A 519 -18.27 13.08 32.52
N HIS A 520 -17.26 12.33 32.05
CA HIS A 520 -16.06 11.98 32.79
C HIS A 520 -15.29 13.23 33.22
N ASN A 521 -15.03 14.15 32.29
CA ASN A 521 -14.32 15.40 32.57
C ASN A 521 -15.09 16.32 33.52
N ARG A 522 -16.42 16.37 33.46
CA ARG A 522 -17.24 17.10 34.44
C ARG A 522 -17.01 16.56 35.86
N GLN A 523 -16.89 15.25 36.03
CA GLN A 523 -16.57 14.63 37.33
C GLN A 523 -15.12 14.90 37.75
N ARG A 524 -14.13 14.80 36.84
CA ARG A 524 -12.72 15.13 37.14
C ARG A 524 -12.58 16.59 37.58
N ARG A 525 -13.22 17.53 36.87
CA ARG A 525 -13.23 18.96 37.19
C ARG A 525 -13.82 19.25 38.56
N SER A 526 -14.95 18.62 38.92
CA SER A 526 -15.55 18.79 40.26
C SER A 526 -14.67 18.26 41.40
N LEU A 527 -13.72 17.37 41.09
CA LEU A 527 -12.74 16.82 42.03
C LEU A 527 -11.38 17.57 41.98
N GLY A 528 -11.24 18.62 41.16
CA GLY A 528 -9.97 19.31 40.93
C GLY A 528 -8.90 18.44 40.26
N GLN A 529 -9.31 17.37 39.57
CA GLN A 529 -8.41 16.43 38.90
C GLN A 529 -8.19 16.80 37.43
N ARG A 530 -7.05 16.35 36.88
CA ARG A 530 -6.71 16.49 35.46
C ARG A 530 -7.84 15.96 34.58
N GLN A 531 -8.26 16.78 33.61
CA GLN A 531 -9.20 16.41 32.56
C GLN A 531 -8.47 15.72 31.40
N THR A 532 -9.20 14.95 30.60
CA THR A 532 -8.71 14.31 29.38
C THR A 532 -9.16 15.09 28.15
N GLY A 533 -8.21 15.49 27.30
CA GLY A 533 -8.51 16.22 26.07
C GLY A 533 -8.72 15.33 24.84
N PHE A 534 -9.24 15.92 23.76
CA PHE A 534 -9.42 15.29 22.45
C PHE A 534 -8.77 16.17 21.38
N TYR A 535 -7.79 15.67 20.65
CA TYR A 535 -6.93 16.49 19.77
C TYR A 535 -6.86 15.90 18.36
N GLY A 536 -6.60 16.75 17.38
CA GLY A 536 -6.27 16.32 16.03
C GLY A 536 -4.77 16.06 15.88
N LEU A 537 -4.38 15.58 14.71
CA LEU A 537 -2.97 15.42 14.32
C LEU A 537 -2.74 15.73 12.84
N ASP A 538 -3.81 15.80 12.04
CA ASP A 538 -3.76 15.83 10.58
C ASP A 538 -3.72 17.26 10.03
N LEU A 539 -3.21 17.41 8.80
CA LEU A 539 -2.77 18.69 8.23
C LEU A 539 -3.66 19.27 7.12
N TYR A 540 -4.73 18.56 6.71
CA TYR A 540 -5.52 18.97 5.54
C TYR A 540 -6.26 20.31 5.72
N SER A 541 -6.54 20.70 6.96
CA SER A 541 -7.29 21.90 7.37
C SER A 541 -6.53 23.23 7.17
N LEU A 542 -5.86 23.41 6.03
CA LEU A 542 -5.08 24.61 5.67
C LEU A 542 -5.86 25.91 5.90
N HIS A 543 -7.02 26.09 5.27
CA HIS A 543 -7.79 27.33 5.33
C HIS A 543 -8.34 27.60 6.73
N ARG A 544 -8.99 26.61 7.37
CA ARG A 544 -9.47 26.75 8.74
C ARG A 544 -8.35 27.04 9.74
N SER A 545 -7.17 26.43 9.59
CA SER A 545 -6.03 26.73 10.46
C SER A 545 -5.55 28.18 10.32
N MET A 546 -5.63 28.78 9.12
CA MET A 546 -5.35 30.21 8.93
C MET A 546 -6.39 31.11 9.63
N GLU A 547 -7.67 30.74 9.56
CA GLU A 547 -8.76 31.46 10.26
C GLU A 547 -8.59 31.43 11.78
N GLU A 548 -8.24 30.28 12.35
CA GLU A 548 -8.03 30.12 13.80
C GLU A 548 -6.82 30.92 14.31
N VAL A 549 -5.72 30.99 13.53
CA VAL A 549 -4.58 31.87 13.83
C VAL A 549 -4.98 33.34 13.82
N ILE A 550 -5.76 33.79 12.82
CA ILE A 550 -6.24 35.18 12.75
C ILE A 550 -7.19 35.49 13.92
N SER A 551 -8.12 34.58 14.22
CA SER A 551 -9.10 34.69 15.31
C SER A 551 -8.44 34.83 16.68
N TYR A 552 -7.43 33.99 16.97
CA TYR A 552 -6.63 34.11 18.18
C TYR A 552 -5.93 35.48 18.26
N LEU A 553 -5.27 35.89 17.18
CA LEU A 553 -4.52 37.15 17.15
C LEU A 553 -5.42 38.39 17.25
N ASP A 554 -6.66 38.38 16.75
CA ASP A 554 -7.61 39.48 16.96
C ASP A 554 -7.92 39.71 18.44
N GLY A 555 -7.85 38.65 19.26
CA GLY A 555 -8.01 38.73 20.70
C GLY A 555 -6.78 39.29 21.45
N VAL A 556 -5.56 38.96 21.00
CA VAL A 556 -4.32 39.23 21.78
C VAL A 556 -3.39 40.30 21.18
N ASP A 557 -3.24 40.38 19.85
CA ASP A 557 -2.55 41.46 19.14
C ASP A 557 -3.22 41.71 17.77
N PRO A 558 -4.19 42.64 17.69
CA PRO A 558 -4.83 43.01 16.43
C PRO A 558 -3.85 43.48 15.33
N ARG A 559 -2.66 43.98 15.70
CA ARG A 559 -1.64 44.35 14.72
C ARG A 559 -0.92 43.12 14.16
N ALA A 560 -0.82 42.03 14.93
CA ALA A 560 -0.37 40.73 14.42
C ALA A 560 -1.45 40.07 13.58
N ALA A 561 -2.73 40.14 13.97
CA ALA A 561 -3.84 39.65 13.15
C ALA A 561 -3.83 40.30 11.75
N ASP A 562 -3.63 41.61 11.68
CA ASP A 562 -3.46 42.34 10.43
C ASP A 562 -2.22 41.93 9.61
N ARG A 563 -1.12 41.50 10.26
CA ARG A 563 0.04 40.90 9.56
C ARG A 563 -0.32 39.52 9.02
N ALA A 564 -0.98 38.68 9.82
CA ALA A 564 -1.41 37.33 9.44
C ALA A 564 -2.36 37.37 8.23
N ARG A 565 -3.39 38.22 8.26
CA ARG A 565 -4.29 38.46 7.11
C ARG A 565 -3.53 38.79 5.83
N ARG A 566 -2.55 39.71 5.89
CA ARG A 566 -1.76 40.10 4.71
C ARG A 566 -0.83 39.00 4.19
N ARG A 567 -0.33 38.13 5.05
CA ARG A 567 0.47 36.95 4.66
C ARG A 567 -0.43 35.87 4.03
N TYR A 568 -1.53 35.53 4.70
CA TYR A 568 -2.45 34.48 4.27
C TYR A 568 -3.29 34.86 3.02
N ALA A 569 -3.46 36.14 2.71
CA ALA A 569 -4.08 36.59 1.45
C ALA A 569 -3.39 36.08 0.17
N CYS A 570 -2.18 35.51 0.26
CA CYS A 570 -1.54 34.78 -0.84
C CYS A 570 -2.36 33.53 -1.27
N PHE A 571 -3.07 32.90 -0.34
CA PHE A 571 -3.89 31.71 -0.60
C PHE A 571 -5.27 32.03 -1.22
N ASP A 572 -5.75 33.28 -1.15
CA ASP A 572 -7.07 33.74 -1.66
C ASP A 572 -7.30 33.52 -3.17
N HIS A 573 -6.26 33.11 -3.91
CA HIS A 573 -6.36 32.71 -5.31
C HIS A 573 -6.89 31.29 -5.52
N ALA A 574 -6.93 30.46 -4.48
CA ALA A 574 -7.69 29.21 -4.43
C ALA A 574 -9.08 29.45 -3.84
N THR A 575 -10.05 28.61 -4.17
CA THR A 575 -11.34 28.60 -3.47
C THR A 575 -11.15 28.22 -2.00
N ALA A 576 -11.90 28.87 -1.10
CA ALA A 576 -11.93 28.50 0.30
C ALA A 576 -12.21 26.98 0.45
N ASP A 577 -11.50 26.36 1.40
CA ASP A 577 -11.36 24.90 1.62
C ASP A 577 -10.61 24.09 0.54
N ASP A 578 -10.23 24.63 -0.62
CA ASP A 578 -9.51 23.87 -1.64
C ASP A 578 -7.98 24.06 -1.62
N GLY A 579 -7.34 23.37 -0.67
CA GLY A 579 -5.88 23.25 -0.63
C GLY A 579 -5.28 22.53 -1.85
N GLN A 580 -6.05 21.66 -2.53
CA GLN A 580 -5.58 20.96 -3.73
C GLN A 580 -5.49 21.90 -4.93
N ALA A 581 -6.42 22.85 -5.08
CA ALA A 581 -6.35 23.91 -6.09
C ALA A 581 -5.12 24.82 -5.89
N TYR A 582 -4.81 25.21 -4.64
CA TYR A 582 -3.55 25.90 -4.33
C TYR A 582 -2.34 25.06 -4.76
N GLY A 583 -2.29 23.79 -4.33
CA GLY A 583 -1.20 22.87 -4.63
C GLY A 583 -0.97 22.68 -6.12
N TYR A 584 -2.06 22.55 -6.90
CA TYR A 584 -2.01 22.42 -8.35
C TYR A 584 -1.46 23.68 -9.02
N ALA A 585 -1.97 24.86 -8.63
CA ALA A 585 -1.49 26.13 -9.17
C ALA A 585 0.00 26.36 -8.87
N ALA A 586 0.44 26.08 -7.64
CA ALA A 586 1.83 26.22 -7.22
C ALA A 586 2.76 25.20 -7.91
N ALA A 587 2.36 23.92 -7.99
CA ALA A 587 3.20 22.85 -8.55
C ALA A 587 3.44 22.99 -10.06
N PHE A 588 2.45 23.48 -10.81
CA PHE A 588 2.55 23.66 -12.27
C PHE A 588 2.95 25.09 -12.70
N GLY A 589 3.39 25.93 -11.76
CA GLY A 589 3.89 27.29 -12.05
C GLY A 589 2.81 28.27 -12.51
N ALA A 590 1.54 27.98 -12.22
CA ALA A 590 0.39 28.85 -12.51
C ALA A 590 0.06 29.82 -11.36
N GLY A 591 0.69 29.65 -10.20
CA GLY A 591 0.62 30.54 -9.03
C GLY A 591 1.99 30.70 -8.36
N LEU A 592 2.09 31.66 -7.43
CA LEU A 592 3.24 31.79 -6.53
C LEU A 592 3.10 30.81 -5.37
N SER A 593 4.22 30.33 -4.84
CA SER A 593 4.21 29.61 -3.56
C SER A 593 4.09 30.60 -2.41
N CYS A 594 3.20 30.30 -1.47
CA CYS A 594 3.01 31.02 -0.21
C CYS A 594 3.88 30.45 0.95
N GLU A 595 4.90 29.64 0.62
CA GLU A 595 5.81 29.00 1.60
C GLU A 595 6.44 30.04 2.53
N ARG A 596 6.90 31.16 1.97
CA ARG A 596 7.54 32.22 2.74
C ARG A 596 6.55 32.86 3.70
N GLU A 597 5.36 33.18 3.24
CA GLU A 597 4.30 33.82 4.01
C GLU A 597 3.86 32.94 5.18
N ALA A 598 3.73 31.63 4.96
CA ALA A 598 3.42 30.66 6.01
C ALA A 598 4.56 30.51 7.04
N VAL A 599 5.83 30.43 6.59
CA VAL A 599 7.00 30.36 7.47
C VAL A 599 7.19 31.65 8.27
N ASP A 600 7.10 32.82 7.63
CA ASP A 600 7.22 34.12 8.27
C ASP A 600 6.10 34.34 9.32
N GLN A 601 4.90 33.76 9.13
CA GLN A 601 3.83 33.80 10.13
C GLN A 601 4.10 32.86 11.32
N LEU A 602 4.59 31.64 11.08
CA LEU A 602 4.96 30.71 12.15
C LEU A 602 6.10 31.27 13.02
N ILE A 603 7.09 31.92 12.42
CA ILE A 603 8.18 32.60 13.14
C ILE A 603 7.65 33.75 14.01
N ASP A 604 6.73 34.59 13.49
CA ASP A 604 6.08 35.67 14.25
C ASP A 604 5.32 35.11 15.47
N MET A 605 4.57 34.01 15.30
CA MET A 605 3.86 33.31 16.38
C MET A 605 4.79 32.73 17.48
N HIS A 606 5.98 32.27 17.11
CA HIS A 606 6.96 31.76 18.09
C HIS A 606 7.74 32.88 18.78
N HIS A 607 8.12 33.95 18.07
CA HIS A 607 8.83 35.08 18.68
C HIS A 607 7.95 35.83 19.68
N SER A 608 6.67 36.03 19.37
CA SER A 608 5.71 36.72 20.26
C SER A 608 5.10 35.80 21.33
N ALA A 609 5.50 34.53 21.41
CA ALA A 609 4.92 33.55 22.33
C ALA A 609 5.00 33.97 23.80
N ILE A 610 6.15 34.51 24.22
CA ILE A 610 6.35 35.00 25.60
C ILE A 610 5.44 36.21 25.86
N ASP A 611 5.39 37.16 24.91
CA ASP A 611 4.56 38.37 25.01
C ASP A 611 3.06 38.04 25.16
N TYR A 612 2.58 37.00 24.47
CA TYR A 612 1.18 36.54 24.54
C TYR A 612 0.85 35.76 25.82
N LEU A 613 1.83 35.10 26.45
CA LEU A 613 1.66 34.38 27.73
C LEU A 613 1.44 35.29 28.95
N HIS A 614 1.49 36.62 28.79
CA HIS A 614 1.27 37.57 29.89
C HIS A 614 -0.18 37.71 30.37
N HIS A 615 -1.12 36.87 29.90
CA HIS A 615 -2.53 36.86 30.31
C HIS A 615 -2.91 35.58 31.08
N ASP A 616 -3.63 35.73 32.20
CA ASP A 616 -4.53 34.78 32.92
C ASP A 616 -4.28 33.25 32.95
N GLY A 617 -3.03 32.79 32.83
CA GLY A 617 -2.59 31.45 33.27
C GLY A 617 -2.84 30.30 32.28
N LEU A 618 -3.08 29.07 32.79
CA LEU A 618 -3.08 27.83 32.00
C LEU A 618 -4.03 27.84 30.78
N VAL A 619 -5.15 28.57 30.84
CA VAL A 619 -6.08 28.68 29.70
C VAL A 619 -5.46 29.48 28.55
N ALA A 620 -4.66 30.51 28.85
CA ALA A 620 -3.93 31.25 27.83
C ALA A 620 -2.76 30.44 27.23
N GLU A 621 -2.15 29.54 28.01
CA GLU A 621 -1.15 28.59 27.51
C GLU A 621 -1.78 27.58 26.54
N ASP A 622 -2.94 27.00 26.88
CA ASP A 622 -3.71 26.11 25.99
C ASP A 622 -4.11 26.80 24.68
N GLU A 623 -4.71 28.01 24.73
CA GLU A 623 -5.15 28.73 23.52
C GLU A 623 -3.95 29.21 22.67
N LEU A 624 -2.82 29.61 23.27
CA LEU A 624 -1.60 29.93 22.53
C LEU A 624 -1.02 28.68 21.84
N PHE A 625 -0.93 27.56 22.56
CA PHE A 625 -0.46 26.30 21.99
C PHE A 625 -1.34 25.87 20.82
N TYR A 626 -2.66 25.97 20.97
CA TYR A 626 -3.62 25.71 19.90
C TYR A 626 -3.38 26.60 18.66
N ALA A 627 -3.19 27.91 18.84
CA ALA A 627 -2.90 28.83 17.75
C ALA A 627 -1.53 28.56 17.09
N GLN A 628 -0.51 28.20 17.86
CA GLN A 628 0.81 27.81 17.34
C GLN A 628 0.75 26.52 16.52
N GLN A 629 0.00 25.51 16.96
CA GLN A 629 -0.19 24.28 16.18
C GLN A 629 -0.95 24.54 14.88
N ASN A 630 -1.98 25.38 14.88
CA ASN A 630 -2.62 25.83 13.63
C ASN A 630 -1.61 26.50 12.68
N ALA A 631 -0.74 27.39 13.17
CA ALA A 631 0.30 28.01 12.33
C ALA A 631 1.31 26.99 11.78
N GLN A 632 1.65 25.95 12.55
CA GLN A 632 2.49 24.83 12.13
C GLN A 632 1.79 23.98 11.05
N THR A 633 0.50 23.69 11.23
CA THR A 633 -0.35 23.01 10.24
C THR A 633 -0.41 23.79 8.93
N VAL A 634 -0.61 25.12 8.95
CA VAL A 634 -0.59 25.95 7.73
C VAL A 634 0.74 25.82 6.98
N ARG A 635 1.88 25.89 7.69
CA ARG A 635 3.20 25.74 7.10
C ARG A 635 3.40 24.36 6.46
N ASP A 636 2.99 23.29 7.14
CA ASP A 636 3.18 21.93 6.64
C ASP A 636 2.20 21.57 5.52
N ALA A 637 0.97 22.08 5.59
CA ALA A 637 -0.05 21.93 4.55
C ALA A 637 0.35 22.63 3.24
N GLU A 638 0.98 23.81 3.29
CA GLU A 638 1.55 24.47 2.10
C GLU A 638 2.49 23.51 1.35
N VAL A 639 3.47 22.95 2.08
CA VAL A 639 4.48 22.05 1.51
C VAL A 639 3.82 20.76 1.02
N TYR A 640 2.89 20.18 1.78
CA TYR A 640 2.15 18.98 1.41
C TYR A 640 1.37 19.16 0.11
N TYR A 641 0.52 20.20 0.01
CA TYR A 641 -0.35 20.39 -1.16
C TYR A 641 0.47 20.70 -2.42
N ARG A 642 1.57 21.45 -2.30
CA ARG A 642 2.52 21.67 -3.39
C ARG A 642 3.27 20.39 -3.78
N ALA A 643 3.65 19.54 -2.81
CA ALA A 643 4.31 18.26 -3.08
C ALA A 643 3.37 17.20 -3.67
N MET A 644 2.06 17.27 -3.40
CA MET A 644 1.04 16.30 -3.80
C MET A 644 1.05 15.96 -5.30
N PHE A 645 1.35 16.94 -6.14
CA PHE A 645 1.40 16.79 -7.61
C PHE A 645 2.79 16.40 -8.14
N SER A 646 3.80 16.27 -7.28
CA SER A 646 5.19 15.96 -7.64
C SER A 646 5.64 14.53 -7.31
N GLY A 647 4.99 13.84 -6.37
CA GLY A 647 5.27 12.43 -6.06
C GLY A 647 4.56 11.89 -4.82
N ARG A 648 3.95 10.70 -4.94
CA ARG A 648 3.11 10.04 -3.91
C ARG A 648 3.82 9.80 -2.58
N VAL A 649 5.08 9.32 -2.62
CA VAL A 649 5.86 9.01 -1.40
C VAL A 649 6.18 10.28 -0.61
N THR A 650 6.47 11.38 -1.32
CA THR A 650 6.82 12.66 -0.69
C THR A 650 5.66 13.23 0.12
N SER A 651 4.45 13.25 -0.44
CA SER A 651 3.27 13.76 0.29
C SER A 651 2.83 12.84 1.42
N TRP A 652 2.95 11.51 1.26
CA TRP A 652 2.69 10.56 2.34
C TRP A 652 3.61 10.79 3.55
N ASN A 653 4.93 10.86 3.31
CA ASN A 653 5.90 11.06 4.40
C ASN A 653 5.71 12.41 5.10
N LEU A 654 5.43 13.49 4.37
CA LEU A 654 5.13 14.79 4.95
C LEU A 654 3.92 14.74 5.92
N ARG A 655 2.93 13.89 5.65
CA ARG A 655 1.74 13.72 6.51
C ARG A 655 2.08 13.01 7.82
N ASP A 656 2.76 11.88 7.74
CA ASP A 656 3.11 11.11 8.94
C ASP A 656 4.21 11.80 9.77
N GLU A 657 5.14 12.53 9.14
CA GLU A 657 6.11 13.40 9.82
C GLU A 657 5.44 14.62 10.48
N HIS A 658 4.35 15.16 9.93
CA HIS A 658 3.56 16.18 10.60
C HIS A 658 2.84 15.57 11.82
N MET A 659 2.08 14.49 11.64
CA MET A 659 1.36 13.82 12.75
C MET A 659 2.30 13.44 13.90
N ALA A 660 3.52 12.96 13.60
CA ALA A 660 4.51 12.63 14.62
C ALA A 660 5.01 13.88 15.39
N ARG A 661 5.31 14.99 14.68
CA ARG A 661 5.72 16.25 15.33
C ARG A 661 4.60 16.88 16.15
N THR A 662 3.35 16.79 15.68
CA THR A 662 2.17 17.27 16.43
C THR A 662 1.96 16.43 17.70
N LEU A 663 2.13 15.10 17.64
CA LEU A 663 2.11 14.22 18.80
C LEU A 663 3.22 14.55 19.82
N GLU A 664 4.46 14.76 19.37
CA GLU A 664 5.57 15.18 20.26
C GLU A 664 5.33 16.54 20.91
N SER A 665 4.78 17.49 20.15
CA SER A 665 4.44 18.83 20.65
C SER A 665 3.32 18.77 21.69
N LEU A 666 2.30 17.94 21.44
CA LEU A 666 1.18 17.71 22.35
C LEU A 666 1.64 17.03 23.65
N LEU A 667 2.50 16.00 23.57
CA LEU A 667 3.13 15.39 24.76
C LEU A 667 3.91 16.44 25.56
N THR A 668 4.73 17.25 24.90
CA THR A 668 5.55 18.29 25.54
C THR A 668 4.71 19.36 26.23
N HIS A 669 3.58 19.76 25.63
CA HIS A 669 2.61 20.70 26.21
C HIS A 669 1.90 20.09 27.43
N LEU A 670 1.42 18.86 27.29
CA LEU A 670 0.73 18.14 28.35
C LEU A 670 1.65 17.74 29.52
N ASP A 671 2.95 17.56 29.31
CA ASP A 671 3.93 17.29 30.37
C ASP A 671 4.22 18.53 31.26
N ARG A 672 3.90 19.75 30.81
CA ARG A 672 4.08 20.99 31.62
C ARG A 672 2.99 21.21 32.65
N HIS A 673 1.83 20.56 32.50
CA HIS A 673 0.66 20.79 33.32
C HIS A 673 0.87 20.27 34.76
N PRO A 674 0.89 21.15 35.78
CA PRO A 674 1.27 20.74 37.14
C PRO A 674 0.21 19.86 37.82
N GLY A 675 0.67 18.93 38.66
CA GLY A 675 -0.18 18.11 39.54
C GLY A 675 -0.56 16.71 39.03
N ALA A 676 -0.06 16.30 37.87
CA ALA A 676 -0.14 14.92 37.38
C ALA A 676 1.25 14.38 37.02
N GLY A 677 1.38 13.05 36.91
CA GLY A 677 2.56 12.42 36.33
C GLY A 677 2.68 12.69 34.82
N PRO A 678 3.73 12.14 34.17
CA PRO A 678 3.95 12.30 32.73
C PRO A 678 2.69 11.96 31.93
N ALA A 679 2.40 12.79 30.93
CA ALA A 679 1.27 12.62 30.04
C ALA A 679 1.33 11.26 29.35
N ARG A 680 0.15 10.62 29.29
CA ARG A 680 -0.10 9.37 28.56
C ARG A 680 -1.20 9.65 27.52
N ILE A 681 -0.94 9.27 26.25
CA ILE A 681 -1.80 9.61 25.10
C ILE A 681 -2.18 8.34 24.35
N VAL A 682 -3.47 8.20 24.05
CA VAL A 682 -3.97 7.19 23.11
C VAL A 682 -4.23 7.84 21.78
N LEU A 683 -3.87 7.16 20.69
CA LEU A 683 -3.93 7.69 19.35
C LEU A 683 -4.82 6.81 18.47
N TRP A 684 -5.75 7.43 17.74
CA TRP A 684 -6.67 6.76 16.81
C TRP A 684 -6.36 7.16 15.37
N ALA A 685 -5.85 6.22 14.58
CA ALA A 685 -5.57 6.42 13.16
C ALA A 685 -5.82 5.12 12.38
N HIS A 686 -5.69 5.15 11.06
CA HIS A 686 -5.77 3.95 10.23
C HIS A 686 -4.60 2.99 10.49
N ASN A 687 -4.78 1.69 10.23
CA ASN A 687 -3.71 0.68 10.26
C ASN A 687 -2.49 1.09 9.40
N SER A 688 -2.71 1.77 8.28
CA SER A 688 -1.63 2.28 7.41
C SER A 688 -0.77 3.38 8.04
N HIS A 689 -1.25 4.03 9.12
CA HIS A 689 -0.48 5.00 9.90
C HIS A 689 0.02 4.39 11.21
N VAL A 690 -0.77 3.52 11.86
CA VAL A 690 -0.43 2.90 13.15
C VAL A 690 0.61 1.78 13.03
N GLY A 691 0.62 0.98 11.97
CA GLY A 691 1.59 -0.10 11.81
C GLY A 691 3.00 0.40 11.52
N ASP A 692 4.03 -0.30 12.00
CA ASP A 692 5.43 0.03 11.70
C ASP A 692 5.77 -0.24 10.22
N ALA A 693 6.03 0.81 9.43
CA ALA A 693 6.27 0.70 8.00
C ALA A 693 7.37 -0.32 7.66
N ARG A 694 8.40 -0.47 8.51
CA ARG A 694 9.55 -1.34 8.27
C ARG A 694 9.17 -2.82 8.14
N ALA A 695 8.00 -3.19 8.67
CA ALA A 695 7.41 -4.52 8.57
C ALA A 695 6.57 -4.75 7.29
N THR A 696 6.55 -3.78 6.38
CA THR A 696 5.60 -3.73 5.26
C THR A 696 6.30 -3.43 3.94
N GLU A 697 5.74 -3.85 2.81
CA GLU A 697 6.34 -3.59 1.50
C GLU A 697 6.40 -2.09 1.15
N VAL A 698 5.49 -1.25 1.67
CA VAL A 698 5.52 0.20 1.36
C VAL A 698 6.78 0.91 1.86
N SER A 699 7.55 0.32 2.78
CA SER A 699 8.87 0.84 3.14
C SER A 699 9.94 0.59 2.08
N SER A 700 9.73 -0.27 1.07
CA SER A 700 10.62 -0.34 -0.11
C SER A 700 10.52 0.92 -0.97
N ASP A 701 9.30 1.48 -1.08
CA ASP A 701 9.05 2.77 -1.75
C ASP A 701 9.64 3.96 -0.98
N GLY A 702 10.08 3.75 0.26
CA GLY A 702 10.53 4.79 1.18
C GLY A 702 9.39 5.47 1.95
N GLN A 703 8.20 4.87 1.99
CA GLN A 703 7.11 5.38 2.81
C GLN A 703 7.42 5.20 4.32
N LEU A 704 7.09 6.22 5.09
CA LEU A 704 7.13 6.24 6.55
C LEU A 704 5.71 6.07 7.11
N THR A 705 5.61 5.63 8.35
CA THR A 705 4.35 5.62 9.10
C THR A 705 4.52 6.26 10.48
N LEU A 706 3.45 6.84 10.98
CA LEU A 706 3.37 7.41 12.32
C LEU A 706 3.75 6.39 13.40
N GLY A 707 3.36 5.12 13.25
CA GLY A 707 3.75 4.01 14.12
C GLY A 707 5.26 3.72 14.10
N GLN A 708 5.89 3.74 12.92
CA GLN A 708 7.35 3.64 12.82
C GLN A 708 8.02 4.80 13.56
N LEU A 709 7.58 6.04 13.31
CA LEU A 709 8.16 7.24 13.91
C LEU A 709 7.99 7.26 15.43
N ALA A 710 6.79 6.95 15.93
CA ALA A 710 6.50 6.83 17.35
C ALA A 710 7.35 5.73 18.02
N ARG A 711 7.44 4.53 17.43
CA ARG A 711 8.27 3.45 17.97
C ARG A 711 9.77 3.79 17.95
N GLN A 712 10.25 4.51 16.93
CA GLN A 712 11.63 5.01 16.89
C GLN A 712 11.91 6.10 17.93
N ARG A 713 10.90 6.89 18.30
CA ARG A 713 11.03 8.00 19.25
C ARG A 713 10.90 7.59 20.71
N PHE A 714 9.94 6.71 21.01
CA PHE A 714 9.54 6.34 22.37
C PHE A 714 9.97 4.93 22.78
N GLY A 715 10.37 4.06 21.84
CA GLY A 715 10.83 2.71 22.15
C GLY A 715 9.75 1.89 22.87
N ASP A 716 10.09 1.32 24.02
CA ASP A 716 9.19 0.49 24.83
C ASP A 716 8.04 1.27 25.51
N ASP A 717 8.10 2.61 25.55
CA ASP A 717 6.98 3.46 25.98
C ASP A 717 5.86 3.57 24.92
N CYS A 718 6.00 2.90 23.77
CA CYS A 718 5.05 2.88 22.66
C CYS A 718 4.44 1.49 22.46
N ARG A 719 3.14 1.42 22.17
CA ARG A 719 2.46 0.19 21.72
C ARG A 719 1.61 0.45 20.48
N LEU A 720 1.73 -0.42 19.48
CA LEU A 720 0.98 -0.38 18.23
C LEU A 720 -0.04 -1.53 18.22
N ILE A 721 -1.34 -1.22 18.15
CA ILE A 721 -2.42 -2.21 18.13
C ILE A 721 -3.15 -2.12 16.80
N GLY A 722 -3.14 -3.19 16.00
CA GLY A 722 -3.85 -3.28 14.72
C GLY A 722 -5.24 -3.89 14.87
N LEU A 723 -6.21 -3.47 14.05
CA LEU A 723 -7.55 -4.07 13.98
C LEU A 723 -7.84 -4.61 12.58
N THR A 724 -8.32 -5.85 12.45
CA THR A 724 -8.59 -6.50 11.14
C THR A 724 -9.96 -7.18 11.07
N THR A 725 -10.47 -7.40 9.84
CA THR A 725 -11.77 -8.04 9.56
C THR A 725 -11.73 -8.88 8.29
N TYR A 726 -12.34 -10.06 8.34
CA TYR A 726 -12.39 -10.98 7.19
C TYR A 726 -13.49 -10.59 6.20
N THR A 727 -14.68 -10.20 6.66
CA THR A 727 -15.80 -9.78 5.79
C THR A 727 -16.82 -8.89 6.54
N GLY A 728 -17.86 -8.43 5.84
CA GLY A 728 -18.97 -7.71 6.46
C GLY A 728 -19.47 -6.55 5.61
N THR A 729 -19.73 -5.42 6.26
CA THR A 729 -20.05 -4.15 5.57
C THR A 729 -19.20 -3.00 6.11
N VAL A 730 -19.00 -1.98 5.28
CA VAL A 730 -18.19 -0.79 5.56
C VAL A 730 -18.91 0.46 5.06
N THR A 731 -18.78 1.58 5.76
CA THR A 731 -19.18 2.90 5.24
C THR A 731 -18.01 3.50 4.47
N ALA A 732 -18.15 3.63 3.15
CA ALA A 732 -17.13 4.16 2.26
C ALA A 732 -17.78 4.87 1.08
N ALA A 733 -17.01 5.69 0.35
CA ALA A 733 -17.43 6.25 -0.93
C ALA A 733 -16.88 5.42 -2.11
N SER A 734 -17.51 5.51 -3.27
CA SER A 734 -16.96 4.98 -4.53
C SER A 734 -15.92 5.89 -5.18
N GLU A 735 -15.93 7.20 -4.88
CA GLU A 735 -14.99 8.20 -5.41
C GLU A 735 -14.64 9.29 -4.39
N TRP A 736 -13.59 10.06 -4.67
CA TRP A 736 -13.12 11.13 -3.76
C TRP A 736 -14.11 12.29 -3.74
N GLY A 737 -14.53 12.72 -2.54
CA GLY A 737 -15.61 13.71 -2.40
C GLY A 737 -17.02 13.14 -2.57
N GLY A 738 -17.15 11.83 -2.85
CA GLY A 738 -18.44 11.14 -2.92
C GLY A 738 -19.17 11.06 -1.57
N VAL A 739 -20.44 10.71 -1.60
CA VAL A 739 -21.27 10.53 -0.39
C VAL A 739 -20.96 9.21 0.32
N ALA A 740 -21.40 9.09 1.57
CA ALA A 740 -21.29 7.86 2.34
C ALA A 740 -22.23 6.77 1.80
N GLU A 741 -21.66 5.63 1.37
CA GLU A 741 -22.40 4.43 0.96
C GLU A 741 -22.17 3.31 1.97
N ARG A 742 -23.15 2.41 2.14
CA ARG A 742 -22.99 1.15 2.88
C ARG A 742 -22.59 0.04 1.92
N LYS A 743 -21.30 -0.30 1.88
CA LYS A 743 -20.70 -1.24 0.91
C LYS A 743 -20.43 -2.61 1.52
N VAL A 744 -20.38 -3.66 0.71
CA VAL A 744 -20.13 -5.05 1.17
C VAL A 744 -18.64 -5.36 1.06
N VAL A 745 -18.00 -5.66 2.19
CA VAL A 745 -16.59 -6.06 2.23
C VAL A 745 -16.48 -7.51 1.78
N ARG A 746 -15.76 -7.75 0.68
CA ARG A 746 -15.51 -9.11 0.16
C ARG A 746 -14.84 -9.98 1.24
N PRO A 747 -15.00 -11.31 1.22
CA PRO A 747 -14.13 -12.22 1.99
C PRO A 747 -12.66 -11.89 1.74
N ALA A 748 -11.81 -12.09 2.74
CA ALA A 748 -10.39 -11.78 2.59
C ALA A 748 -9.71 -12.67 1.54
N LEU A 749 -8.61 -12.19 1.00
CA LEU A 749 -7.88 -12.92 -0.04
C LEU A 749 -7.05 -14.05 0.55
N ASN A 750 -6.87 -15.12 -0.22
CA ASN A 750 -6.02 -16.23 0.18
C ASN A 750 -4.57 -15.79 0.41
N GLY A 751 -3.92 -16.33 1.44
CA GLY A 751 -2.60 -15.92 1.92
C GLY A 751 -2.59 -14.63 2.75
N SER A 752 -3.76 -14.12 3.15
CA SER A 752 -3.85 -12.93 4.01
C SER A 752 -3.72 -13.24 5.51
N VAL A 753 -3.53 -12.19 6.29
CA VAL A 753 -3.62 -12.22 7.76
C VAL A 753 -5.06 -12.47 8.18
N GLU A 754 -6.00 -11.84 7.49
CA GLU A 754 -7.43 -11.97 7.74
C GLU A 754 -7.96 -13.39 7.44
N GLU A 755 -7.47 -14.06 6.39
CA GLU A 755 -7.78 -15.49 6.14
C GLU A 755 -7.21 -16.39 7.23
N LEU A 756 -5.93 -16.23 7.61
CA LEU A 756 -5.30 -17.00 8.69
C LEU A 756 -6.10 -16.92 10.00
N PHE A 757 -6.69 -15.75 10.27
CA PHE A 757 -7.50 -15.52 11.45
C PHE A 757 -8.92 -16.10 11.32
N HIS A 758 -9.54 -15.99 10.14
CA HIS A 758 -10.82 -16.63 9.81
C HIS A 758 -10.77 -18.15 9.99
N GLU A 759 -9.71 -18.81 9.49
CA GLU A 759 -9.54 -20.27 9.59
C GLU A 759 -9.41 -20.80 11.04
N THR A 760 -9.27 -19.93 12.05
CA THR A 760 -9.27 -20.36 13.46
C THR A 760 -10.66 -20.74 13.98
N ASP A 761 -11.73 -20.48 13.22
CA ASP A 761 -13.14 -20.58 13.63
C ASP A 761 -13.50 -19.71 14.87
N ARG A 762 -12.65 -18.74 15.24
CA ARG A 762 -12.88 -17.81 16.37
C ARG A 762 -13.40 -16.47 15.86
N PRO A 763 -14.60 -16.01 16.29
CA PRO A 763 -15.24 -14.85 15.69
C PRO A 763 -14.58 -13.52 16.09
N GLU A 764 -14.11 -13.38 17.33
CA GLU A 764 -13.65 -12.11 17.90
C GLU A 764 -12.52 -12.37 18.92
N PHE A 765 -11.28 -11.98 18.63
CA PHE A 765 -10.12 -12.29 19.48
C PHE A 765 -8.98 -11.27 19.37
N VAL A 766 -8.07 -11.29 20.35
CA VAL A 766 -6.76 -10.64 20.28
C VAL A 766 -5.65 -11.69 20.19
N ILE A 767 -4.59 -11.37 19.47
CA ILE A 767 -3.35 -12.14 19.46
C ILE A 767 -2.13 -11.22 19.60
N SER A 768 -1.14 -11.66 20.38
CA SER A 768 0.11 -10.92 20.62
C SER A 768 1.19 -11.85 21.15
N ALA A 769 2.42 -11.67 20.68
CA ALA A 769 3.61 -12.32 21.24
C ALA A 769 3.95 -11.85 22.67
N LEU A 770 3.34 -10.75 23.14
CA LEU A 770 3.41 -10.27 24.53
C LEU A 770 2.51 -11.08 25.47
N ILE A 771 1.45 -11.73 24.93
CA ILE A 771 0.56 -12.62 25.69
C ILE A 771 1.12 -14.05 25.66
N ASP A 772 1.36 -14.59 24.46
CA ASP A 772 1.98 -15.91 24.26
C ASP A 772 3.01 -15.84 23.12
N ARG A 773 4.27 -16.16 23.45
CA ARG A 773 5.38 -16.16 22.48
C ARG A 773 5.21 -17.21 21.36
N ALA A 774 4.39 -18.23 21.54
CA ALA A 774 4.08 -19.17 20.46
C ALA A 774 3.41 -18.47 19.26
N ALA A 775 2.77 -17.31 19.46
CA ALA A 775 2.22 -16.49 18.38
C ALA A 775 3.28 -15.80 17.51
N GLU A 776 4.54 -15.68 17.94
CA GLU A 776 5.60 -14.93 17.23
C GLU A 776 5.85 -15.51 15.84
N GLU A 777 6.13 -16.81 15.73
CA GLU A 777 6.50 -17.49 14.48
C GLU A 777 5.42 -17.40 13.35
N PRO A 778 4.14 -17.74 13.58
CA PRO A 778 3.13 -17.63 12.52
C PRO A 778 2.82 -16.18 12.13
N LEU A 779 3.08 -15.21 13.02
CA LEU A 779 2.89 -13.78 12.79
C LEU A 779 4.13 -13.07 12.23
N SER A 780 5.32 -13.68 12.26
CA SER A 780 6.51 -13.16 11.56
C SER A 780 6.53 -13.52 10.07
N THR A 781 5.67 -14.44 9.62
CA THR A 781 5.54 -14.83 8.21
C THR A 781 4.94 -13.69 7.38
N VAL A 782 5.53 -13.42 6.21
CA VAL A 782 5.01 -12.40 5.26
C VAL A 782 3.66 -12.85 4.71
N ARG A 783 2.64 -12.00 4.86
CA ARG A 783 1.26 -12.23 4.39
C ARG A 783 0.68 -10.97 3.75
N LEU A 784 -0.43 -11.12 3.03
CA LEU A 784 -1.23 -9.96 2.61
C LEU A 784 -1.98 -9.37 3.83
N GLY A 785 -1.91 -8.07 4.05
CA GLY A 785 -2.72 -7.35 5.05
C GLY A 785 -3.70 -6.40 4.37
N ARG A 786 -4.94 -6.34 4.87
CA ARG A 786 -5.99 -5.48 4.33
C ARG A 786 -5.95 -4.06 4.94
N ALA A 787 -6.21 -3.05 4.12
CA ALA A 787 -6.33 -1.65 4.51
C ALA A 787 -7.39 -0.94 3.64
N ILE A 788 -8.60 -0.76 4.16
CA ILE A 788 -9.71 -0.12 3.43
C ILE A 788 -9.85 1.35 3.86
N GLY A 789 -9.31 2.25 3.03
CA GLY A 789 -9.44 3.68 3.26
C GLY A 789 -10.87 4.22 3.08
N VAL A 790 -10.98 5.55 2.95
CA VAL A 790 -12.27 6.25 2.80
C VAL A 790 -13.00 5.95 1.48
N ILE A 791 -12.28 5.40 0.50
CA ILE A 791 -12.80 4.88 -0.76
C ILE A 791 -12.66 3.35 -0.77
N TYR A 792 -13.74 2.64 -1.12
CA TYR A 792 -13.72 1.19 -1.29
C TYR A 792 -14.37 0.77 -2.61
N LEU A 793 -13.60 0.02 -3.41
CA LEU A 793 -13.97 -0.47 -4.73
C LEU A 793 -13.70 -1.99 -4.78
N PRO A 794 -14.73 -2.83 -4.53
CA PRO A 794 -14.58 -4.30 -4.48
C PRO A 794 -13.92 -4.91 -5.74
N ALA A 795 -14.07 -4.27 -6.89
CA ALA A 795 -13.49 -4.71 -8.17
C ALA A 795 -11.96 -4.56 -8.25
N THR A 796 -11.35 -3.63 -7.50
CA THR A 796 -9.90 -3.34 -7.53
C THR A 796 -9.22 -3.57 -6.17
N GLU A 797 -9.87 -4.31 -5.27
CA GLU A 797 -9.43 -4.46 -3.88
C GLU A 797 -8.00 -5.01 -3.74
N ARG A 798 -7.62 -6.03 -4.53
CA ARG A 798 -6.24 -6.59 -4.49
C ARG A 798 -5.18 -5.54 -4.84
N GLN A 799 -5.47 -4.62 -5.75
CA GLN A 799 -4.53 -3.60 -6.21
C GLN A 799 -4.52 -2.34 -5.34
N SER A 800 -5.60 -2.05 -4.61
CA SER A 800 -5.79 -0.77 -3.91
C SER A 800 -5.91 -0.85 -2.39
N HIS A 801 -6.22 -2.03 -1.82
CA HIS A 801 -6.48 -2.22 -0.39
C HIS A 801 -5.67 -3.38 0.25
N TYR A 802 -4.71 -3.95 -0.47
CA TYR A 802 -3.83 -5.01 0.04
C TYR A 802 -2.36 -4.72 -0.23
N TYR A 803 -1.53 -5.04 0.76
CA TYR A 803 -0.08 -4.92 0.71
C TYR A 803 0.57 -6.02 1.57
N HIS A 804 1.81 -6.39 1.28
CA HIS A 804 2.52 -7.40 2.08
C HIS A 804 3.01 -6.83 3.41
N VAL A 805 2.82 -7.61 4.49
CA VAL A 805 3.13 -7.27 5.87
C VAL A 805 3.74 -8.45 6.63
N ARG A 806 4.51 -8.17 7.69
CA ARG A 806 4.88 -9.11 8.76
C ARG A 806 4.14 -8.70 10.04
N PRO A 807 3.02 -9.35 10.37
CA PRO A 807 2.14 -8.95 11.48
C PRO A 807 2.84 -8.66 12.82
N ALA A 808 3.75 -9.54 13.27
CA ALA A 808 4.47 -9.40 14.54
C ALA A 808 5.50 -8.25 14.54
N ASP A 809 6.08 -7.93 13.39
CA ASP A 809 6.99 -6.78 13.27
C ASP A 809 6.16 -5.46 13.19
N GLN A 810 4.97 -5.51 12.58
CA GLN A 810 4.12 -4.35 12.32
C GLN A 810 3.39 -3.84 13.56
N TYR A 811 2.90 -4.74 14.43
CA TYR A 811 2.10 -4.43 15.61
C TYR A 811 2.57 -5.21 16.85
N ASP A 812 2.41 -4.59 18.02
CA ASP A 812 2.60 -5.26 19.32
C ASP A 812 1.43 -6.21 19.64
N ALA A 813 0.22 -5.91 19.14
CA ALA A 813 -0.95 -6.79 19.22
C ALA A 813 -1.91 -6.57 18.03
N ILE A 814 -2.69 -7.59 17.69
CA ILE A 814 -3.73 -7.49 16.64
C ILE A 814 -5.05 -8.01 17.20
N ILE A 815 -6.10 -7.22 17.03
CA ILE A 815 -7.49 -7.56 17.38
C ILE A 815 -8.21 -7.91 16.07
N HIS A 816 -8.76 -9.12 15.99
CA HIS A 816 -9.53 -9.59 14.85
C HIS A 816 -11.02 -9.67 15.19
N ILE A 817 -11.84 -9.23 14.25
CA ILE A 817 -13.31 -9.33 14.29
C ILE A 817 -13.73 -9.88 12.94
N ASP A 818 -14.06 -11.18 12.87
CA ASP A 818 -14.27 -11.92 11.63
C ASP A 818 -15.31 -11.26 10.71
N ARG A 819 -16.40 -10.79 11.29
CA ARG A 819 -17.51 -10.19 10.56
C ARG A 819 -17.98 -8.87 11.16
N THR A 820 -17.84 -7.80 10.39
CA THR A 820 -18.10 -6.42 10.85
C THR A 820 -19.28 -5.73 10.14
N ARG A 821 -19.71 -4.58 10.66
CA ARG A 821 -20.81 -3.75 10.14
C ARG A 821 -20.34 -2.34 9.80
N ALA A 822 -21.05 -1.72 8.85
CA ALA A 822 -20.80 -0.35 8.44
C ALA A 822 -21.06 0.65 9.58
N LEU A 823 -20.16 1.62 9.73
CA LEU A 823 -20.21 2.70 10.71
C LEU A 823 -21.32 3.69 10.37
N GLU A 824 -22.29 3.88 11.27
CA GLU A 824 -23.43 4.75 11.04
C GLU A 824 -23.04 6.24 11.12
N PRO A 825 -23.13 7.01 10.01
CA PRO A 825 -22.86 8.45 10.00
C PRO A 825 -23.96 9.20 10.76
N LEU A 826 -23.65 10.36 11.33
CA LEU A 826 -24.68 11.24 11.91
C LEU A 826 -25.64 11.81 10.83
N GLU A 827 -25.18 11.88 9.58
CA GLU A 827 -25.95 12.35 8.43
C GLU A 827 -26.26 11.15 7.51
N VAL A 828 -27.31 10.40 7.85
CA VAL A 828 -27.74 9.21 7.10
C VAL A 828 -28.44 9.61 5.80
N THR A 829 -27.83 9.27 4.66
CA THR A 829 -28.38 9.53 3.32
C THR A 829 -29.26 8.38 2.82
N SER A 830 -30.09 8.63 1.80
CA SER A 830 -30.87 7.56 1.14
C SER A 830 -30.00 6.49 0.49
N GLU A 831 -28.80 6.86 0.02
CA GLU A 831 -27.83 5.96 -0.60
C GLU A 831 -27.18 5.05 0.44
N TRP A 832 -26.85 5.57 1.64
CA TRP A 832 -26.39 4.75 2.76
C TRP A 832 -27.46 3.74 3.23
N VAL A 833 -28.73 4.17 3.28
CA VAL A 833 -29.86 3.30 3.68
C VAL A 833 -30.10 2.17 2.68
N ALA A 834 -30.07 2.49 1.38
CA ALA A 834 -30.14 1.49 0.32
C ALA A 834 -28.95 0.53 0.42
N GLY A 835 -27.75 1.09 0.52
CA GLY A 835 -26.48 0.36 0.43
C GLY A 835 -26.25 -0.24 -0.95
N GLU A 836 -25.16 -0.98 -1.05
CA GLU A 836 -24.77 -1.69 -2.27
C GLU A 836 -25.68 -2.92 -2.47
N THR A 837 -26.50 -2.92 -3.52
CA THR A 837 -27.27 -4.11 -3.91
C THR A 837 -26.30 -5.23 -4.33
N PRO A 838 -26.39 -6.44 -3.76
CA PRO A 838 -25.50 -7.54 -4.14
C PRO A 838 -25.53 -7.83 -5.65
N GLU A 839 -24.37 -8.06 -6.26
CA GLU A 839 -24.25 -8.50 -7.67
C GLU A 839 -24.69 -9.96 -7.85
N THR A 840 -25.96 -10.24 -7.57
CA THR A 840 -26.63 -11.50 -7.92
C THR A 840 -27.99 -11.19 -8.56
N TYR A 841 -27.94 -10.68 -9.79
CA TYR A 841 -29.05 -10.77 -10.74
C TYR A 841 -28.54 -11.43 -12.02
N PRO A 842 -29.06 -12.61 -12.42
CA PRO A 842 -28.60 -13.26 -13.64
C PRO A 842 -29.10 -12.47 -14.86
N SER A 843 -28.17 -12.01 -15.71
CA SER A 843 -28.49 -11.45 -17.02
C SER A 843 -28.93 -12.57 -17.97
N GLY A 844 -30.18 -13.00 -17.83
CA GLY A 844 -30.75 -14.14 -18.54
C GLY A 844 -32.23 -14.00 -18.82
N LEU A 845 -32.61 -13.03 -19.66
CA LEU A 845 -33.77 -13.05 -20.57
C LEU A 845 -33.67 -11.93 -21.61
#